data_AF-R7HFT5-F1
#
_entry.id   AF-R7HFT5-F1
#
_cell.length_a   1.000
_cell.length_b   1.000
_cell.length_c   1.000
_cell.angle_alpha   90.00
_cell.angle_beta   90.00
_cell.angle_gamma   90.00
#
_symmetry.space_group_name_H-M   'P 1'
#
loop_
_entity.id
_entity.type
_entity.pdbx_description
1 polymer ?
#
loop_
_entity_poly.entity_id
_entity_poly.type
_entity_poly.pdbx_seq_one_letter_code
_entity_poly.pdbx_strand_id
1 'polypeptide(L)'
;MDIEILLNFNYEHLKNYLLNSSVDERKKVLSDDRIKNKLINSDYKYDFVFLSQEESDIVLYLLNGNGVNLLKESLNCDINLNSILTSTKEYVNKLFNNDEFVNLVIENIKNKRVNYYYLNNNLANLLYNKIEKKDKINLIGCVSGDAQLYIIKNNEIAKENFWESLSLLNGKAAQLLINKTNYKLSFSNLSTADLYSYSKKELSFPHYMFEEKKFISNISDNYDINYTRFIINNFSKYNDLSSIEKSKKERLNDNINTLNNELLPKYEKLYMILDYLIKTDKLEYDTIKESIYSIFENESSIFLQNLNADVISCLRSDNKNELLDFLKKESNVTLGNLIIDFHFKDHPLNVKKDINELVSFEKSGGNTLSKEDLTLYEQILNIDNLSCSEKVKLHQTLSQINMVEKFYDDIRNAKNKMYDNINNVILKKDNIGNFKNNELSNKYGVNVYTLEGTPFYALVKSVGTLKGEILNEVKLHSRKDGGSFSIDSGYKLNTFNKPNYTYNLAYDGFSSEQVVHAFTEDSYSNYDRNSEDTTPKINKIMMPYEFVTESPYYNELVISQVNEKKTTEMDDRIPMLKPFAIYCYDEICANDIESAKRLGLDIILINTKKYNVNIQKKDENWYKDFKEEEYVLDPIEAYKR
;
A
#
# COMPACT_ATOMS: atom_id res chain seq x y z
N MET A 1 -10.40 -21.56 54.76
CA MET A 1 -11.74 -21.04 55.15
C MET A 1 -12.79 -22.10 54.84
N ASP A 2 -13.97 -22.06 55.47
CA ASP A 2 -15.09 -22.97 55.11
C ASP A 2 -15.67 -22.57 53.74
N ILE A 3 -15.97 -23.55 52.88
CA ILE A 3 -16.56 -23.34 51.55
C ILE A 3 -17.91 -22.63 51.66
N GLU A 4 -18.72 -22.95 52.67
CA GLU A 4 -20.04 -22.33 52.85
C GLU A 4 -19.93 -20.82 53.13
N ILE A 5 -18.84 -20.37 53.76
CA ILE A 5 -18.56 -18.94 53.96
C ILE A 5 -18.17 -18.29 52.63
N LEU A 6 -17.32 -18.94 51.84
CA LEU A 6 -16.84 -18.43 50.56
C LEU A 6 -17.97 -18.35 49.51
N LEU A 7 -18.95 -19.25 49.56
CA LEU A 7 -20.13 -19.19 48.67
C LEU A 7 -20.96 -17.92 48.88
N ASN A 8 -20.94 -17.33 50.08
CA ASN A 8 -21.63 -16.07 50.38
C ASN A 8 -20.87 -14.82 49.92
N PHE A 9 -19.61 -14.94 49.46
CA PHE A 9 -18.86 -13.81 48.94
C PHE A 9 -19.42 -13.36 47.57
N ASN A 10 -19.37 -12.06 47.28
CA ASN A 10 -19.56 -11.58 45.91
C ASN A 10 -18.31 -11.91 45.06
N TYR A 11 -18.38 -11.71 43.74
CA TYR A 11 -17.28 -12.08 42.84
C TYR A 11 -15.95 -11.46 43.24
N GLU A 12 -15.92 -10.14 43.46
CA GLU A 12 -14.70 -9.41 43.81
C GLU A 12 -14.11 -9.85 45.15
N HIS A 13 -14.91 -10.10 46.17
CA HIS A 13 -14.42 -10.62 47.45
C HIS A 13 -13.83 -12.02 47.29
N LEU A 14 -14.47 -12.89 46.49
CA LEU A 14 -13.98 -14.25 46.23
C LEU A 14 -12.70 -14.24 45.39
N LYS A 15 -12.64 -13.43 44.34
CA LYS A 15 -11.44 -13.19 43.52
C LYS A 15 -10.28 -12.71 44.38
N ASN A 16 -10.48 -11.65 45.17
CA ASN A 16 -9.45 -11.08 46.03
C ASN A 16 -8.99 -12.07 47.11
N TYR A 17 -9.90 -12.87 47.68
CA TYR A 17 -9.52 -13.94 48.59
C TYR A 17 -8.58 -14.96 47.91
N LEU A 18 -8.93 -15.42 46.71
CA LEU A 18 -8.12 -16.41 45.98
C LEU A 18 -6.75 -15.85 45.57
N LEU A 19 -6.69 -14.59 45.13
CA LEU A 19 -5.43 -13.92 44.78
C LEU A 19 -4.47 -13.82 45.99
N ASN A 20 -5.01 -13.60 47.18
CA ASN A 20 -4.23 -13.48 48.42
C ASN A 20 -4.01 -14.80 49.16
N SER A 21 -4.60 -15.91 48.68
CA SER A 21 -4.48 -17.24 49.31
C SER A 21 -3.19 -17.95 48.95
N SER A 22 -2.81 -18.98 49.71
CA SER A 22 -1.75 -19.91 49.30
C SER A 22 -2.19 -20.81 48.15
N VAL A 23 -1.24 -21.43 47.44
CA VAL A 23 -1.54 -22.39 46.35
C VAL A 23 -2.38 -23.57 46.86
N ASP A 24 -2.07 -24.11 48.04
CA ASP A 24 -2.80 -25.25 48.60
C ASP A 24 -4.23 -24.88 49.01
N GLU A 25 -4.42 -23.68 49.57
CA GLU A 25 -5.76 -23.17 49.87
C GLU A 25 -6.55 -22.91 48.58
N ARG A 26 -5.93 -22.36 47.52
CA ARG A 26 -6.58 -22.22 46.21
C ARG A 26 -7.02 -23.57 45.65
N LYS A 27 -6.16 -24.59 45.66
CA LYS A 27 -6.51 -25.94 45.18
C LYS A 27 -7.67 -26.55 45.96
N LYS A 28 -7.67 -26.39 47.29
CA LYS A 28 -8.74 -26.88 48.16
C LYS A 28 -10.07 -26.16 47.89
N VAL A 29 -10.05 -24.84 47.74
CA VAL A 29 -11.26 -24.06 47.47
C VAL A 29 -11.81 -24.33 46.08
N LEU A 30 -10.93 -24.35 45.08
CA LEU A 30 -11.27 -24.60 43.68
C LEU A 30 -11.49 -26.08 43.37
N SER A 31 -11.48 -26.99 44.35
CA SER A 31 -11.99 -28.35 44.15
C SER A 31 -13.51 -28.45 44.25
N ASP A 32 -14.19 -27.45 44.83
CA ASP A 32 -15.66 -27.40 44.93
C ASP A 32 -16.28 -26.79 43.65
N ASP A 33 -17.11 -27.56 42.96
CA ASP A 33 -17.72 -27.15 41.70
C ASP A 33 -18.70 -25.97 41.83
N ARG A 34 -19.28 -25.72 43.01
CA ARG A 34 -20.16 -24.57 43.25
C ARG A 34 -19.37 -23.26 43.21
N ILE A 35 -18.16 -23.28 43.76
CA ILE A 35 -17.22 -22.14 43.69
C ILE A 35 -16.75 -21.94 42.25
N LYS A 36 -16.39 -23.01 41.53
CA LYS A 36 -15.98 -22.92 40.11
C LYS A 36 -17.10 -22.31 39.26
N ASN A 37 -18.33 -22.80 39.42
CA ASN A 37 -19.49 -22.33 38.67
C ASN A 37 -19.73 -20.83 38.92
N LYS A 38 -19.62 -20.38 40.17
CA LYS A 38 -19.77 -18.96 40.53
C LYS A 38 -18.71 -18.06 39.86
N LEU A 39 -17.48 -18.56 39.67
CA LEU A 39 -16.40 -17.80 39.04
C LEU A 39 -16.47 -17.83 37.50
N ILE A 40 -16.90 -18.93 36.90
CA ILE A 40 -16.99 -19.11 35.44
C ILE A 40 -18.27 -18.45 34.88
N ASN A 41 -19.39 -18.63 35.59
CA ASN A 41 -20.73 -18.15 35.20
C ASN A 41 -21.14 -16.94 36.05
N SER A 42 -20.25 -15.95 36.15
CA SER A 42 -20.55 -14.69 36.82
C SER A 42 -21.66 -13.90 36.12
N ASP A 43 -22.44 -13.15 36.91
CA ASP A 43 -23.52 -12.30 36.38
C ASP A 43 -22.97 -11.23 35.41
N TYR A 44 -21.78 -10.70 35.70
CA TYR A 44 -21.08 -9.78 34.81
C TYR A 44 -20.03 -10.52 34.00
N LYS A 45 -20.25 -10.59 32.68
CA LYS A 45 -19.42 -11.37 31.73
C LYS A 45 -17.93 -11.01 31.70
N TYR A 46 -17.54 -9.80 32.15
CA TYR A 46 -16.13 -9.38 32.16
C TYR A 46 -15.38 -9.77 33.44
N ASP A 47 -16.07 -10.24 34.47
CA ASP A 47 -15.43 -10.64 35.72
C ASP A 47 -14.43 -11.77 35.49
N PHE A 48 -14.83 -12.81 34.74
CA PHE A 48 -13.93 -13.89 34.34
C PHE A 48 -12.80 -13.40 33.41
N VAL A 49 -13.10 -12.46 32.51
CA VAL A 49 -12.10 -11.85 31.63
C VAL A 49 -10.99 -11.24 32.48
N PHE A 50 -11.34 -10.40 33.46
CA PHE A 50 -10.36 -9.79 34.36
C PHE A 50 -9.61 -10.83 35.17
N LEU A 51 -10.30 -11.84 35.71
CA LEU A 51 -9.65 -12.93 36.44
C LEU A 51 -8.59 -13.66 35.59
N SER A 52 -8.88 -13.90 34.31
CA SER A 52 -7.95 -14.55 33.38
C SER A 52 -6.75 -13.68 32.98
N GLN A 53 -6.82 -12.37 33.18
CA GLN A 53 -5.68 -11.48 32.92
C GLN A 53 -4.75 -11.29 34.12
N GLU A 54 -5.16 -11.77 35.31
CA GLU A 54 -4.34 -11.69 36.52
C GLU A 54 -3.08 -12.56 36.42
N GLU A 55 -1.98 -12.08 36.99
CA GLU A 55 -0.75 -12.87 37.17
C GLU A 55 -0.93 -13.92 38.28
N SER A 56 -1.73 -14.96 38.01
CA SER A 56 -2.04 -16.00 38.99
C SER A 56 -2.25 -17.37 38.35
N ASP A 57 -2.14 -18.42 39.17
CA ASP A 57 -2.46 -19.80 38.79
C ASP A 57 -3.93 -20.18 39.06
N ILE A 58 -4.79 -19.20 39.39
CA ILE A 58 -6.21 -19.45 39.72
C ILE A 58 -6.92 -20.17 38.58
N VAL A 59 -6.77 -19.67 37.35
CA VAL A 59 -7.44 -20.24 36.17
C VAL A 59 -7.04 -21.69 35.94
N LEU A 60 -5.78 -22.05 36.23
CA LEU A 60 -5.28 -23.42 36.10
C LEU A 60 -6.07 -24.39 36.99
N TYR A 61 -6.31 -24.01 38.25
CA TYR A 61 -7.06 -24.86 39.18
C TYR A 61 -8.57 -24.77 38.96
N LEU A 62 -9.06 -23.59 38.54
CA LEU A 62 -10.46 -23.36 38.21
C LEU A 62 -10.92 -24.29 37.08
N LEU A 63 -10.05 -24.55 36.10
CA LEU A 63 -10.32 -25.42 34.95
C LEU A 63 -9.85 -26.88 35.15
N ASN A 64 -9.56 -27.30 36.38
CA ASN A 64 -9.31 -28.72 36.68
C ASN A 64 -10.62 -29.47 37.01
N GLY A 65 -10.62 -30.79 36.79
CA GLY A 65 -11.81 -31.62 36.96
C GLY A 65 -12.98 -31.08 36.13
N ASN A 66 -14.16 -30.91 36.74
CA ASN A 66 -15.37 -30.44 36.05
C ASN A 66 -15.33 -28.98 35.56
N GLY A 67 -14.24 -28.23 35.81
CA GLY A 67 -14.13 -26.82 35.44
C GLY A 67 -14.20 -26.56 33.93
N VAL A 68 -13.64 -27.45 33.11
CA VAL A 68 -13.71 -27.33 31.63
C VAL A 68 -15.15 -27.50 31.14
N ASN A 69 -15.91 -28.45 31.69
CA ASN A 69 -17.31 -28.64 31.33
C ASN A 69 -18.16 -27.44 31.72
N LEU A 70 -17.94 -26.88 32.92
CA LEU A 70 -18.61 -25.63 33.34
C LEU A 70 -18.29 -24.45 32.41
N LEU A 71 -17.04 -24.35 31.92
CA LEU A 71 -16.66 -23.36 30.92
C LEU A 71 -17.36 -23.61 29.59
N LYS A 72 -17.43 -24.87 29.14
CA LYS A 72 -18.09 -25.29 27.89
C LYS A 72 -19.60 -25.00 27.90
N GLU A 73 -20.26 -25.21 29.03
CA GLU A 73 -21.70 -24.96 29.22
C GLU A 73 -22.03 -23.48 29.49
N SER A 74 -21.01 -22.63 29.69
CA SER A 74 -21.19 -21.21 29.95
C SER A 74 -21.80 -20.49 28.74
N LEU A 75 -22.77 -19.60 29.01
CA LEU A 75 -23.29 -18.66 28.01
C LEU A 75 -22.21 -17.72 27.44
N ASN A 76 -21.09 -17.56 28.17
CA ASN A 76 -19.95 -16.72 27.78
C ASN A 76 -18.71 -17.54 27.37
N CYS A 77 -18.86 -18.83 27.02
CA CYS A 77 -17.75 -19.72 26.67
C CYS A 77 -16.76 -19.08 25.67
N ASP A 78 -17.26 -18.51 24.57
CA ASP A 78 -16.43 -17.87 23.55
C ASP A 78 -15.58 -16.71 24.11
N ILE A 79 -16.17 -15.88 24.97
CA ILE A 79 -15.51 -14.71 25.57
C ILE A 79 -14.45 -15.15 26.58
N ASN A 80 -14.81 -16.10 27.44
CA ASN A 80 -13.94 -16.63 28.48
C ASN A 80 -12.77 -17.41 27.88
N LEU A 81 -13.00 -18.19 26.83
CA LEU A 81 -11.95 -18.90 26.11
C LEU A 81 -11.01 -17.92 25.41
N ASN A 82 -11.54 -16.87 24.79
CA ASN A 82 -10.73 -15.80 24.22
C ASN A 82 -9.85 -15.12 25.27
N SER A 83 -10.40 -14.76 26.43
CA SER A 83 -9.64 -14.08 27.46
C SER A 83 -8.48 -14.95 27.97
N ILE A 84 -8.68 -16.28 28.09
CA ILE A 84 -7.61 -17.21 28.43
C ILE A 84 -6.52 -17.23 27.35
N LEU A 85 -6.88 -17.44 26.08
CA LEU A 85 -5.89 -17.60 25.01
C LEU A 85 -5.15 -16.30 24.67
N THR A 86 -5.79 -15.16 24.85
CA THR A 86 -5.20 -13.82 24.63
C THR A 86 -4.42 -13.29 25.82
N SER A 87 -4.48 -13.95 26.98
CA SER A 87 -3.82 -13.50 28.21
C SER A 87 -2.28 -13.48 28.14
N THR A 88 -1.68 -14.25 27.22
CA THR A 88 -0.23 -14.46 27.08
C THR A 88 0.48 -14.99 28.34
N LYS A 89 -0.26 -15.46 29.35
CA LYS A 89 0.29 -15.91 30.63
C LYS A 89 0.86 -17.32 30.57
N GLU A 90 1.81 -17.62 31.46
CA GLU A 90 2.47 -18.92 31.53
C GLU A 90 1.49 -20.07 31.87
N TYR A 91 0.44 -19.79 32.66
CA TYR A 91 -0.54 -20.81 33.06
C TYR A 91 -1.28 -21.41 31.85
N VAL A 92 -1.40 -20.67 30.74
CA VAL A 92 -2.05 -21.15 29.51
C VAL A 92 -1.33 -22.39 29.01
N ASN A 93 0.00 -22.41 29.00
CA ASN A 93 0.78 -23.58 28.59
C ASN A 93 0.42 -24.82 29.42
N LYS A 94 0.15 -24.65 30.71
CA LYS A 94 -0.22 -25.74 31.63
C LYS A 94 -1.64 -26.24 31.36
N LEU A 95 -2.57 -25.37 30.95
CA LEU A 95 -3.92 -25.78 30.55
C LEU A 95 -3.93 -26.69 29.32
N PHE A 96 -2.98 -26.53 28.40
CA PHE A 96 -2.86 -27.41 27.23
C PHE A 96 -2.36 -28.84 27.55
N ASN A 97 -2.03 -29.13 28.82
CA ASN A 97 -1.84 -30.50 29.31
C ASN A 97 -3.17 -31.21 29.65
N ASN A 98 -4.29 -30.47 29.70
CA ASN A 98 -5.61 -31.03 29.93
C ASN A 98 -6.31 -31.30 28.58
N ASP A 99 -6.52 -32.58 28.26
CA ASP A 99 -7.14 -32.99 26.99
C ASP A 99 -8.58 -32.47 26.81
N GLU A 100 -9.36 -32.32 27.88
CA GLU A 100 -10.71 -31.73 27.80
C GLU A 100 -10.64 -30.26 27.37
N PHE A 101 -9.69 -29.50 27.93
CA PHE A 101 -9.49 -28.10 27.56
C PHE A 101 -9.02 -27.98 26.11
N VAL A 102 -8.08 -28.84 25.69
CA VAL A 102 -7.63 -28.87 24.30
C VAL A 102 -8.76 -29.20 23.34
N ASN A 103 -9.61 -30.17 23.67
CA ASN A 103 -10.78 -30.52 22.86
C ASN A 103 -11.77 -29.34 22.77
N LEU A 104 -12.00 -28.61 23.86
CA LEU A 104 -12.83 -27.40 23.86
C LEU A 104 -12.23 -26.31 22.94
N VAL A 105 -10.91 -26.10 22.98
CA VAL A 105 -10.22 -25.16 22.07
C VAL A 105 -10.40 -25.58 20.61
N ILE A 106 -10.29 -26.88 20.32
CA ILE A 106 -10.42 -27.46 18.97
C ILE A 106 -11.84 -27.32 18.43
N GLU A 107 -12.86 -27.64 19.24
CA GLU A 107 -14.28 -27.50 18.87
C GLU A 107 -14.59 -26.05 18.42
N ASN A 108 -13.93 -25.07 19.03
CA ASN A 108 -14.13 -23.66 18.73
C ASN A 108 -13.32 -23.13 17.52
N ILE A 109 -12.36 -23.91 16.97
CA ILE A 109 -11.63 -23.52 15.74
C ILE A 109 -12.60 -23.39 14.58
N LYS A 110 -13.56 -24.31 14.49
CA LYS A 110 -14.58 -24.36 13.42
C LYS A 110 -15.50 -23.15 13.44
N ASN A 111 -15.82 -22.63 14.62
CA ASN A 111 -16.79 -21.56 14.80
C ASN A 111 -16.20 -20.16 14.56
N LYS A 112 -14.87 -20.04 14.41
CA LYS A 112 -14.13 -18.76 14.23
C LYS A 112 -14.44 -17.69 15.29
N ARG A 113 -14.94 -18.09 16.47
CA ARG A 113 -15.28 -17.18 17.57
C ARG A 113 -14.13 -16.92 18.53
N VAL A 114 -13.01 -17.62 18.33
CA VAL A 114 -11.84 -17.58 19.21
C VAL A 114 -10.63 -17.06 18.45
N ASN A 115 -9.81 -16.24 19.13
CA ASN A 115 -8.65 -15.58 18.58
C ASN A 115 -7.37 -16.41 18.83
N TYR A 116 -6.89 -17.07 17.77
CA TYR A 116 -5.72 -17.93 17.79
C TYR A 116 -4.40 -17.18 17.54
N TYR A 117 -4.47 -15.89 17.22
CA TYR A 117 -3.30 -15.09 16.84
C TYR A 117 -2.25 -15.00 17.96
N TYR A 118 -2.70 -15.02 19.22
CA TYR A 118 -1.84 -14.88 20.41
C TYR A 118 -1.28 -16.20 20.94
N LEU A 119 -1.60 -17.33 20.31
CA LEU A 119 -0.99 -18.59 20.68
C LEU A 119 0.51 -18.56 20.41
N ASN A 120 1.30 -19.03 21.38
CA ASN A 120 2.71 -19.26 21.13
C ASN A 120 2.92 -20.43 20.16
N ASN A 121 4.13 -20.46 19.58
CA ASN A 121 4.51 -21.39 18.52
C ASN A 121 4.31 -22.87 18.90
N ASN A 122 4.63 -23.24 20.14
CA ASN A 122 4.52 -24.63 20.60
C ASN A 122 3.05 -25.08 20.72
N LEU A 123 2.19 -24.22 21.29
CA LEU A 123 0.78 -24.51 21.45
C LEU A 123 0.04 -24.57 20.10
N ALA A 124 0.33 -23.62 19.20
CA ALA A 124 -0.22 -23.64 17.85
C ALA A 124 0.14 -24.94 17.11
N ASN A 125 1.39 -25.40 17.25
CA ASN A 125 1.86 -26.67 16.68
C ASN A 125 1.21 -27.90 17.33
N LEU A 126 1.00 -27.87 18.63
CA LEU A 126 0.30 -28.94 19.35
C LEU A 126 -1.16 -29.06 18.87
N LEU A 127 -1.87 -27.94 18.72
CA LEU A 127 -3.22 -27.92 18.15
C LEU A 127 -3.23 -28.45 16.72
N TYR A 128 -2.31 -27.98 15.87
CA TYR A 128 -2.18 -28.44 14.49
C TYR A 128 -2.06 -29.98 14.38
N ASN A 129 -1.38 -30.60 15.34
CA ASN A 129 -1.20 -32.05 15.37
C ASN A 129 -2.41 -32.82 15.91
N LYS A 130 -3.26 -32.18 16.71
CA LYS A 130 -4.45 -32.81 17.31
C LYS A 130 -5.73 -32.67 16.47
N ILE A 131 -5.79 -31.74 15.51
CA ILE A 131 -7.01 -31.47 14.71
C ILE A 131 -7.11 -32.28 13.41
N GLU A 132 -8.34 -32.46 12.93
CA GLU A 132 -8.65 -33.09 11.65
C GLU A 132 -8.09 -32.29 10.47
N LYS A 133 -7.82 -32.98 9.35
CA LYS A 133 -7.13 -32.43 8.18
C LYS A 133 -7.75 -31.13 7.62
N LYS A 134 -9.09 -31.03 7.58
CA LYS A 134 -9.79 -29.82 7.09
C LYS A 134 -9.65 -28.61 8.01
N ASP A 135 -9.50 -28.85 9.31
CA ASP A 135 -9.40 -27.78 10.31
C ASP A 135 -7.96 -27.27 10.45
N LYS A 136 -6.97 -28.06 10.02
CA LYS A 136 -5.54 -27.68 9.96
C LYS A 136 -5.30 -26.42 9.15
N ILE A 137 -5.95 -26.32 7.99
CA ILE A 137 -5.82 -25.17 7.09
C ILE A 137 -6.42 -23.92 7.73
N ASN A 138 -7.62 -24.05 8.34
CA ASN A 138 -8.26 -22.96 9.06
C ASN A 138 -7.39 -22.46 10.22
N LEU A 139 -6.77 -23.35 10.99
CA LEU A 139 -5.86 -22.96 12.07
C LEU A 139 -4.67 -22.15 11.55
N ILE A 140 -4.03 -22.59 10.45
CA ILE A 140 -2.91 -21.86 9.83
C ILE A 140 -3.29 -20.42 9.53
N GLY A 141 -4.48 -20.19 8.96
CA GLY A 141 -4.96 -18.85 8.61
C GLY A 141 -5.29 -17.95 9.81
N CYS A 142 -5.37 -18.49 11.03
CA CYS A 142 -5.82 -17.76 12.23
C CYS A 142 -4.70 -17.52 13.26
N VAL A 143 -3.51 -18.12 13.09
CA VAL A 143 -2.37 -17.96 14.02
C VAL A 143 -1.40 -16.89 13.53
N SER A 144 -0.52 -16.41 14.43
CA SER A 144 0.51 -15.44 14.07
C SER A 144 1.50 -15.97 13.01
N GLY A 145 2.17 -15.06 12.31
CA GLY A 145 3.15 -15.41 11.29
C GLY A 145 4.32 -16.26 11.78
N ASP A 146 4.76 -16.05 13.02
CA ASP A 146 5.81 -16.87 13.66
C ASP A 146 5.31 -18.28 13.98
N ALA A 147 4.06 -18.40 14.43
CA ALA A 147 3.42 -19.69 14.67
C ALA A 147 3.20 -20.45 13.36
N GLN A 148 2.77 -19.78 12.28
CA GLN A 148 2.69 -20.37 10.94
C GLN A 148 4.04 -20.95 10.50
N LEU A 149 5.11 -20.16 10.61
CA LEU A 149 6.47 -20.59 10.24
C LEU A 149 6.90 -21.82 11.05
N TYR A 150 6.62 -21.82 12.35
CA TYR A 150 6.94 -22.95 13.22
C TYR A 150 6.14 -24.21 12.86
N ILE A 151 4.84 -24.08 12.55
CA ILE A 151 4.00 -25.20 12.09
C ILE A 151 4.56 -25.78 10.78
N ILE A 152 4.84 -24.94 9.78
CA ILE A 152 5.37 -25.42 8.49
C ILE A 152 6.74 -26.05 8.64
N LYS A 153 7.58 -25.55 9.56
CA LYS A 153 8.89 -26.15 9.87
C LYS A 153 8.75 -27.58 10.38
N ASN A 154 7.83 -27.83 11.30
CA ASN A 154 7.72 -29.09 12.03
C ASN A 154 6.74 -30.11 11.43
N ASN A 155 5.91 -29.72 10.47
CA ASN A 155 4.90 -30.60 9.88
C ASN A 155 5.00 -30.66 8.36
N GLU A 156 4.37 -31.67 7.78
CA GLU A 156 4.14 -31.78 6.34
C GLU A 156 2.73 -31.32 5.98
N ILE A 157 2.61 -30.66 4.84
CA ILE A 157 1.33 -30.29 4.23
C ILE A 157 1.03 -31.27 3.11
N ALA A 158 -0.15 -31.88 3.15
CA ALA A 158 -0.61 -32.79 2.10
C ALA A 158 -0.68 -32.07 0.74
N LYS A 159 -0.34 -32.77 -0.34
CA LYS A 159 -0.23 -32.21 -1.69
C LYS A 159 -1.50 -31.50 -2.15
N GLU A 160 -2.65 -32.11 -1.90
CA GLU A 160 -3.98 -31.59 -2.23
C GLU A 160 -4.33 -30.28 -1.50
N ASN A 161 -3.66 -30.00 -0.36
CA ASN A 161 -3.91 -28.82 0.47
C ASN A 161 -2.87 -27.72 0.25
N PHE A 162 -1.90 -27.93 -0.65
CA PHE A 162 -0.75 -27.03 -0.82
C PHE A 162 -1.17 -25.60 -1.16
N TRP A 163 -1.96 -25.43 -2.23
CA TRP A 163 -2.36 -24.12 -2.75
C TRP A 163 -3.27 -23.36 -1.77
N GLU A 164 -4.20 -24.07 -1.13
CA GLU A 164 -5.07 -23.51 -0.11
C GLU A 164 -4.24 -23.04 1.10
N SER A 165 -3.30 -23.86 1.57
CA SER A 165 -2.39 -23.49 2.66
C SER A 165 -1.53 -22.29 2.28
N LEU A 166 -0.96 -22.27 1.08
CA LEU A 166 -0.14 -21.17 0.56
C LEU A 166 -0.92 -19.84 0.54
N SER A 167 -2.23 -19.89 0.24
CA SER A 167 -3.10 -18.71 0.22
C SER A 167 -3.28 -18.06 1.60
N LEU A 168 -3.12 -18.82 2.68
CA LEU A 168 -3.31 -18.35 4.06
C LEU A 168 -2.00 -18.02 4.79
N LEU A 169 -0.88 -18.56 4.34
CA LEU A 169 0.43 -18.34 4.96
C LEU A 169 0.98 -16.93 4.70
N ASN A 170 1.71 -16.38 5.66
CA ASN A 170 2.56 -15.21 5.45
C ASN A 170 3.74 -15.54 4.52
N GLY A 171 4.41 -14.51 3.98
CA GLY A 171 5.48 -14.70 2.99
C GLY A 171 6.60 -15.65 3.44
N LYS A 172 7.07 -15.54 4.69
CA LYS A 172 8.14 -16.39 5.24
C LYS A 172 7.73 -17.87 5.36
N ALA A 173 6.56 -18.14 5.91
CA ALA A 173 6.07 -19.51 6.08
C ALA A 173 5.65 -20.13 4.72
N ALA A 174 5.08 -19.32 3.83
CA ALA A 174 4.78 -19.71 2.45
C ALA A 174 6.05 -20.11 1.69
N GLN A 175 7.12 -19.31 1.76
CA GLN A 175 8.40 -19.64 1.14
C GLN A 175 8.99 -20.94 1.70
N LEU A 176 8.91 -21.15 3.02
CA LEU A 176 9.35 -22.40 3.63
C LEU A 176 8.56 -23.60 3.12
N LEU A 177 7.23 -23.46 2.95
CA LEU A 177 6.38 -24.52 2.41
C LEU A 177 6.80 -24.88 0.97
N ILE A 178 7.05 -23.89 0.11
CA ILE A 178 7.56 -24.11 -1.26
C ILE A 178 8.88 -24.89 -1.19
N ASN A 179 9.82 -24.44 -0.38
CA ASN A 179 11.17 -25.04 -0.28
C ASN A 179 11.15 -26.47 0.27
N LYS A 180 10.21 -26.81 1.16
CA LYS A 180 10.05 -28.16 1.71
C LYS A 180 9.34 -29.12 0.74
N THR A 181 8.72 -28.61 -0.31
CA THR A 181 7.91 -29.42 -1.21
C THR A 181 8.79 -30.34 -2.06
N ASN A 182 8.51 -31.64 -2.01
CA ASN A 182 9.28 -32.68 -2.71
C ASN A 182 8.59 -33.22 -3.98
N TYR A 183 7.44 -32.66 -4.35
CA TYR A 183 6.72 -32.98 -5.59
C TYR A 183 6.75 -31.80 -6.55
N LYS A 184 6.59 -32.09 -7.84
CA LYS A 184 6.52 -31.05 -8.87
C LYS A 184 5.27 -30.20 -8.67
N LEU A 185 5.46 -28.90 -8.49
CA LEU A 185 4.41 -27.89 -8.44
C LEU A 185 4.05 -27.45 -9.86
N SER A 186 2.90 -26.82 -10.06
CA SER A 186 2.47 -26.36 -11.38
C SER A 186 1.45 -25.24 -11.26
N PHE A 187 1.65 -24.17 -12.03
CA PHE A 187 0.69 -23.07 -12.15
C PHE A 187 -0.37 -23.33 -13.22
N SER A 188 -0.19 -24.35 -14.07
CA SER A 188 -1.02 -24.63 -15.24
C SER A 188 -2.51 -24.87 -14.96
N ASN A 189 -2.90 -25.13 -13.71
CA ASN A 189 -4.30 -25.36 -13.31
C ASN A 189 -4.82 -24.33 -12.30
N LEU A 190 -4.06 -23.27 -12.05
CA LEU A 190 -4.50 -22.20 -11.17
C LEU A 190 -5.25 -21.15 -11.97
N SER A 191 -6.27 -20.56 -11.34
CA SER A 191 -6.93 -19.40 -11.91
C SER A 191 -6.01 -18.19 -11.86
N THR A 192 -6.27 -17.18 -12.69
CA THR A 192 -5.59 -15.90 -12.59
C THR A 192 -5.81 -15.23 -11.24
N ALA A 193 -6.97 -15.44 -10.61
CA ALA A 193 -7.25 -14.95 -9.26
C ALA A 193 -6.32 -15.55 -8.20
N ASP A 194 -6.05 -16.86 -8.28
CA ASP A 194 -5.09 -17.52 -7.40
C ASP A 194 -3.68 -16.96 -7.61
N LEU A 195 -3.27 -16.84 -8.87
CA LEU A 195 -1.95 -16.30 -9.25
C LEU A 195 -1.75 -14.86 -8.77
N TYR A 196 -2.78 -14.02 -8.90
CA TYR A 196 -2.79 -12.66 -8.36
C TYR A 196 -2.57 -12.66 -6.85
N SER A 197 -3.30 -13.50 -6.11
CA SER A 197 -3.12 -13.65 -4.65
C SER A 197 -1.71 -14.08 -4.28
N TYR A 198 -1.13 -15.05 -5.00
CA TYR A 198 0.23 -15.54 -4.73
C TYR A 198 1.32 -14.55 -5.11
N SER A 199 1.12 -13.77 -6.17
CA SER A 199 2.10 -12.77 -6.62
C SER A 199 2.36 -11.70 -5.55
N LYS A 200 1.37 -11.37 -4.70
CA LYS A 200 1.51 -10.39 -3.61
C LYS A 200 2.41 -10.82 -2.46
N LYS A 201 2.81 -12.09 -2.39
CA LYS A 201 3.46 -12.68 -1.21
C LYS A 201 4.99 -12.72 -1.29
N GLU A 202 5.57 -12.12 -2.32
CA GLU A 202 7.03 -12.03 -2.49
C GLU A 202 7.74 -13.40 -2.49
N LEU A 203 7.19 -14.32 -3.28
CA LEU A 203 7.61 -15.72 -3.28
C LEU A 203 8.53 -16.03 -4.46
N SER A 204 9.60 -16.76 -4.18
CA SER A 204 10.43 -17.41 -5.19
C SER A 204 9.94 -18.83 -5.44
N PHE A 205 9.58 -19.11 -6.68
CA PHE A 205 9.11 -20.42 -7.13
C PHE A 205 10.18 -21.10 -8.00
N PRO A 206 10.18 -22.44 -8.07
CA PRO A 206 11.04 -23.16 -9.00
C PRO A 206 10.88 -22.69 -10.46
N HIS A 207 12.00 -22.40 -11.13
CA HIS A 207 12.02 -21.82 -12.48
C HIS A 207 11.18 -22.57 -13.51
N TYR A 208 11.18 -23.91 -13.45
CA TYR A 208 10.41 -24.76 -14.38
C TYR A 208 8.91 -24.45 -14.42
N MET A 209 8.35 -23.84 -13.35
CA MET A 209 6.92 -23.48 -13.29
C MET A 209 6.60 -22.34 -14.25
N PHE A 210 7.53 -21.41 -14.47
CA PHE A 210 7.39 -20.29 -15.40
C PHE A 210 7.66 -20.68 -16.86
N GLU A 211 8.20 -21.88 -17.10
CA GLU A 211 8.42 -22.47 -18.42
C GLU A 211 7.26 -23.37 -18.88
N GLU A 212 6.25 -23.59 -18.03
CA GLU A 212 5.11 -24.43 -18.38
C GLU A 212 4.27 -23.79 -19.49
N LYS A 213 4.22 -24.45 -20.65
CA LYS A 213 3.49 -23.95 -21.84
C LYS A 213 2.07 -23.50 -21.56
N LYS A 214 1.32 -24.28 -20.75
CA LYS A 214 -0.07 -23.94 -20.40
C LYS A 214 -0.14 -22.69 -19.53
N PHE A 215 0.71 -22.57 -18.52
CA PHE A 215 0.80 -21.35 -17.70
C PHE A 215 1.20 -20.12 -18.53
N ILE A 216 2.21 -20.26 -19.40
CA ILE A 216 2.62 -19.18 -20.32
C ILE A 216 1.43 -18.72 -21.14
N SER A 217 0.71 -19.63 -21.80
CA SER A 217 -0.49 -19.33 -22.60
C SER A 217 -1.58 -18.66 -21.76
N ASN A 218 -1.85 -19.16 -20.55
CA ASN A 218 -2.86 -18.60 -19.65
C ASN A 218 -2.57 -17.13 -19.30
N ILE A 219 -1.30 -16.71 -19.25
CA ILE A 219 -0.93 -15.31 -18.98
C ILE A 219 -0.82 -14.50 -20.26
N SER A 220 -0.20 -15.05 -21.32
CA SER A 220 0.10 -14.30 -22.54
C SER A 220 -1.09 -14.08 -23.46
N ASP A 221 -2.12 -14.92 -23.37
CA ASP A 221 -3.32 -14.83 -24.21
C ASP A 221 -4.39 -13.89 -23.63
N ASN A 222 -4.21 -13.38 -22.40
CA ASN A 222 -5.21 -12.57 -21.71
C ASN A 222 -5.33 -11.15 -22.25
N TYR A 223 -6.57 -10.64 -22.27
CA TYR A 223 -6.94 -9.28 -22.68
C TYR A 223 -7.12 -8.35 -21.46
N ASP A 224 -7.23 -8.90 -20.25
CA ASP A 224 -7.14 -8.15 -18.99
C ASP A 224 -5.66 -7.86 -18.65
N ILE A 225 -5.13 -6.87 -19.35
CA ILE A 225 -3.73 -6.43 -19.27
C ILE A 225 -3.38 -5.88 -17.90
N ASN A 226 -4.29 -5.14 -17.28
CA ASN A 226 -4.10 -4.55 -15.95
C ASN A 226 -3.83 -5.66 -14.92
N TYR A 227 -4.64 -6.72 -14.97
CA TYR A 227 -4.52 -7.84 -14.06
C TYR A 227 -3.27 -8.69 -14.31
N THR A 228 -2.98 -9.00 -15.59
CA THR A 228 -1.83 -9.84 -15.93
C THR A 228 -0.49 -9.14 -15.76
N ARG A 229 -0.38 -7.85 -16.08
CA ARG A 229 0.83 -7.07 -15.85
C ARG A 229 1.16 -6.96 -14.36
N PHE A 230 0.15 -6.84 -13.50
CA PHE A 230 0.35 -6.90 -12.05
C PHE A 230 1.00 -8.22 -11.60
N ILE A 231 0.49 -9.35 -12.09
CA ILE A 231 1.03 -10.69 -11.78
C ILE A 231 2.48 -10.79 -12.24
N ILE A 232 2.77 -10.36 -13.48
CA ILE A 232 4.11 -10.42 -14.06
C ILE A 232 5.09 -9.56 -13.26
N ASN A 233 4.75 -8.29 -13.00
CA ASN A 233 5.63 -7.37 -12.27
C ASN A 233 5.98 -7.93 -10.88
N ASN A 234 4.99 -8.40 -10.13
CA ASN A 234 5.23 -8.93 -8.79
C ASN A 234 6.03 -10.23 -8.78
N PHE A 235 5.77 -11.17 -9.70
CA PHE A 235 6.61 -12.36 -9.80
C PHE A 235 8.03 -12.05 -10.28
N SER A 236 8.21 -11.04 -11.13
CA SER A 236 9.52 -10.70 -11.73
C SER A 236 10.56 -10.22 -10.73
N LYS A 237 10.12 -9.76 -9.56
CA LYS A 237 11.01 -9.38 -8.44
C LYS A 237 11.89 -10.55 -7.97
N TYR A 238 11.38 -11.77 -8.06
CA TYR A 238 11.99 -12.96 -7.46
C TYR A 238 12.13 -14.15 -8.41
N ASN A 239 11.66 -14.00 -9.66
CA ASN A 239 11.58 -15.08 -10.64
C ASN A 239 11.89 -14.55 -12.05
N ASP A 240 12.40 -15.40 -12.93
CA ASP A 240 12.59 -15.08 -14.35
C ASP A 240 11.31 -15.37 -15.14
N LEU A 241 10.72 -14.34 -15.76
CA LEU A 241 9.53 -14.43 -16.63
C LEU A 241 9.84 -14.13 -18.11
N SER A 242 11.10 -14.23 -18.55
CA SER A 242 11.53 -13.97 -19.92
C SER A 242 10.71 -14.74 -20.97
N SER A 243 10.36 -16.00 -20.68
CA SER A 243 9.50 -16.84 -21.55
C SER A 243 8.09 -16.28 -21.72
N ILE A 244 7.51 -15.69 -20.67
CA ILE A 244 6.17 -15.09 -20.69
C ILE A 244 6.19 -13.77 -21.48
N GLU A 245 7.21 -12.93 -21.25
CA GLU A 245 7.38 -11.68 -22.00
C GLU A 245 7.57 -11.94 -23.50
N LYS A 246 8.35 -12.96 -23.84
CA LYS A 246 8.51 -13.40 -25.24
C LYS A 246 7.17 -13.86 -25.83
N SER A 247 6.41 -14.68 -25.11
CA SER A 247 5.11 -15.15 -25.59
C SER A 247 4.10 -14.01 -25.77
N LYS A 248 4.05 -13.04 -24.84
CA LYS A 248 3.20 -11.84 -24.97
C LYS A 248 3.54 -11.02 -26.22
N LYS A 249 4.83 -10.87 -26.53
CA LYS A 249 5.29 -10.24 -27.78
C LYS A 249 4.76 -10.96 -29.02
N GLU A 250 4.88 -12.28 -29.04
CA GLU A 250 4.39 -13.11 -30.14
C GLU A 250 2.86 -12.94 -30.29
N ARG A 251 2.11 -12.97 -29.18
CA ARG A 251 0.66 -12.80 -29.19
C ARG A 251 0.17 -11.43 -29.65
N LEU A 252 0.83 -10.34 -29.29
CA LEU A 252 0.49 -9.03 -29.83
C LEU A 252 0.67 -9.01 -31.35
N ASN A 253 1.79 -9.51 -31.85
CA ASN A 253 2.05 -9.56 -33.29
C ASN A 253 1.03 -10.45 -34.01
N ASP A 254 0.68 -11.61 -33.44
CA ASP A 254 -0.35 -12.49 -33.98
C ASP A 254 -1.71 -11.78 -34.02
N ASN A 255 -2.10 -11.11 -32.94
CA ASN A 255 -3.35 -10.34 -32.85
C ASN A 255 -3.40 -9.22 -33.91
N ILE A 256 -2.29 -8.52 -34.15
CA ILE A 256 -2.19 -7.48 -35.20
C ILE A 256 -2.30 -8.11 -36.59
N ASN A 257 -1.59 -9.21 -36.84
CA ASN A 257 -1.55 -9.87 -38.15
C ASN A 257 -2.88 -10.55 -38.52
N THR A 258 -3.67 -10.95 -37.53
CA THR A 258 -4.97 -11.62 -37.69
C THR A 258 -6.15 -10.71 -37.46
N LEU A 259 -5.92 -9.41 -37.21
CA LEU A 259 -6.96 -8.42 -37.01
C LEU A 259 -7.91 -8.37 -38.22
N ASN A 260 -9.20 -8.63 -38.01
CA ASN A 260 -10.21 -8.65 -39.06
C ASN A 260 -11.38 -7.74 -38.70
N ASN A 261 -11.83 -6.89 -39.63
CA ASN A 261 -12.93 -5.94 -39.40
C ASN A 261 -12.80 -5.14 -38.08
N GLU A 262 -11.59 -4.75 -37.72
CA GLU A 262 -11.27 -4.03 -36.46
C GLU A 262 -11.48 -4.83 -35.17
N LEU A 263 -11.77 -6.13 -35.27
CA LEU A 263 -11.93 -7.06 -34.16
C LEU A 263 -10.66 -7.87 -33.92
N LEU A 264 -10.22 -7.91 -32.66
CA LEU A 264 -9.24 -8.87 -32.18
C LEU A 264 -9.85 -10.29 -32.19
N PRO A 265 -9.03 -11.34 -32.34
CA PRO A 265 -9.51 -12.71 -32.55
C PRO A 265 -10.55 -13.23 -31.53
N LYS A 266 -10.38 -12.94 -30.22
CA LYS A 266 -11.35 -13.37 -29.21
C LYS A 266 -12.70 -12.65 -29.35
N TYR A 267 -12.68 -11.34 -29.64
CA TYR A 267 -13.91 -10.57 -29.86
C TYR A 267 -14.59 -10.93 -31.18
N GLU A 268 -13.82 -11.24 -32.23
CA GLU A 268 -14.35 -11.78 -33.49
C GLU A 268 -15.08 -13.11 -33.25
N LYS A 269 -14.45 -14.03 -32.51
CA LYS A 269 -15.06 -15.32 -32.15
C LYS A 269 -16.35 -15.12 -31.35
N LEU A 270 -16.36 -14.19 -30.39
CA LEU A 270 -17.55 -13.85 -29.61
C LEU A 270 -18.65 -13.29 -30.53
N TYR A 271 -18.32 -12.35 -31.42
CA TYR A 271 -19.27 -11.78 -32.38
C TYR A 271 -19.90 -12.87 -33.26
N MET A 272 -19.11 -13.79 -33.81
CA MET A 272 -19.61 -14.87 -34.66
C MET A 272 -20.60 -15.79 -33.91
N ILE A 273 -20.32 -16.12 -32.65
CA ILE A 273 -21.19 -16.96 -31.83
C ILE A 273 -22.49 -16.21 -31.53
N LEU A 274 -22.41 -14.95 -31.08
CA LEU A 274 -23.59 -14.15 -30.76
C LEU A 274 -24.45 -13.90 -32.01
N ASP A 275 -23.84 -13.59 -33.16
CA ASP A 275 -24.52 -13.43 -34.45
C ASP A 275 -25.30 -14.68 -34.85
N TYR A 276 -24.71 -15.87 -34.66
CA TYR A 276 -25.37 -17.14 -34.92
C TYR A 276 -26.54 -17.39 -33.96
N LEU A 277 -26.37 -17.15 -32.66
CA LEU A 277 -27.43 -17.32 -31.67
C LEU A 277 -28.63 -16.39 -31.94
N ILE A 278 -28.36 -15.14 -32.31
CA ILE A 278 -29.39 -14.18 -32.75
C ILE A 278 -30.13 -14.70 -33.98
N LYS A 279 -29.40 -15.14 -35.03
CA LYS A 279 -30.00 -15.63 -36.28
C LYS A 279 -30.83 -16.90 -36.12
N THR A 280 -30.55 -17.69 -35.07
CA THR A 280 -31.22 -18.98 -34.83
C THR A 280 -32.26 -18.93 -33.71
N ASP A 281 -32.54 -17.75 -33.15
CA ASP A 281 -33.48 -17.53 -32.06
C ASP A 281 -33.16 -18.40 -30.82
N LYS A 282 -31.86 -18.51 -30.49
CA LYS A 282 -31.31 -19.29 -29.37
C LYS A 282 -30.57 -18.43 -28.35
N LEU A 283 -30.90 -17.15 -28.31
CA LEU A 283 -30.20 -16.17 -27.50
C LEU A 283 -30.71 -16.22 -26.04
N GLU A 284 -30.16 -17.15 -25.26
CA GLU A 284 -30.44 -17.27 -23.83
C GLU A 284 -29.30 -16.69 -22.96
N TYR A 285 -29.64 -16.13 -21.80
CA TYR A 285 -28.68 -15.51 -20.89
C TYR A 285 -27.54 -16.45 -20.50
N ASP A 286 -27.87 -17.69 -20.12
CA ASP A 286 -26.88 -18.67 -19.69
C ASP A 286 -25.94 -19.06 -20.84
N THR A 287 -26.47 -19.18 -22.07
CA THR A 287 -25.65 -19.46 -23.26
C THR A 287 -24.68 -18.32 -23.60
N ILE A 288 -25.11 -17.05 -23.46
CA ILE A 288 -24.22 -15.89 -23.65
C ILE A 288 -23.09 -15.93 -22.63
N LYS A 289 -23.44 -16.13 -21.35
CA LYS A 289 -22.48 -16.19 -20.26
C LYS A 289 -21.48 -17.33 -20.46
N GLU A 290 -21.93 -18.54 -20.77
CA GLU A 290 -21.05 -19.68 -21.07
C GLU A 290 -20.14 -19.42 -22.27
N SER A 291 -20.65 -18.75 -23.31
CA SER A 291 -19.85 -18.37 -24.49
C SER A 291 -18.74 -17.39 -24.12
N ILE A 292 -19.04 -16.35 -23.34
CA ILE A 292 -18.02 -15.40 -22.87
C ILE A 292 -16.99 -16.11 -22.00
N TYR A 293 -17.44 -16.86 -20.99
CA TYR A 293 -16.54 -17.53 -20.05
C TYR A 293 -15.66 -18.59 -20.72
N SER A 294 -16.11 -19.23 -21.79
CA SER A 294 -15.30 -20.20 -22.53
C SER A 294 -14.27 -19.55 -23.47
N ILE A 295 -14.56 -18.38 -24.04
CA ILE A 295 -13.63 -17.64 -24.90
C ILE A 295 -12.55 -16.92 -24.07
N PHE A 296 -12.95 -16.45 -22.89
CA PHE A 296 -12.16 -15.62 -21.98
C PHE A 296 -11.84 -16.35 -20.66
N GLU A 297 -11.68 -17.68 -20.70
CA GLU A 297 -11.59 -18.55 -19.52
C GLU A 297 -10.49 -18.20 -18.50
N ASN A 298 -9.45 -17.50 -18.95
CA ASN A 298 -8.31 -17.10 -18.13
C ASN A 298 -8.35 -15.64 -17.66
N GLU A 299 -9.35 -14.85 -18.08
CA GLU A 299 -9.46 -13.44 -17.67
C GLU A 299 -9.92 -13.33 -16.21
N SER A 300 -9.77 -12.14 -15.61
CA SER A 300 -10.24 -11.93 -14.25
C SER A 300 -11.76 -12.03 -14.14
N SER A 301 -12.27 -12.39 -12.97
CA SER A 301 -13.71 -12.44 -12.71
C SER A 301 -14.38 -11.06 -12.92
N ILE A 302 -13.67 -9.97 -12.65
CA ILE A 302 -14.15 -8.61 -12.85
C ILE A 302 -14.29 -8.30 -14.34
N PHE A 303 -13.28 -8.65 -15.16
CA PHE A 303 -13.34 -8.51 -16.61
C PHE A 303 -14.54 -9.27 -17.19
N LEU A 304 -14.70 -10.54 -16.80
CA LEU A 304 -15.79 -11.39 -17.28
C LEU A 304 -17.17 -10.84 -16.90
N GLN A 305 -17.33 -10.34 -15.68
CA GLN A 305 -18.58 -9.76 -15.20
C GLN A 305 -18.94 -8.49 -15.98
N ASN A 306 -17.98 -7.60 -16.20
CA ASN A 306 -18.19 -6.35 -16.94
C ASN A 306 -18.55 -6.65 -18.40
N LEU A 307 -17.75 -7.46 -19.09
CA LEU A 307 -18.02 -7.84 -20.48
C LEU A 307 -19.39 -8.50 -20.64
N ASN A 308 -19.76 -9.41 -19.73
CA ASN A 308 -21.08 -10.04 -19.76
C ASN A 308 -22.22 -9.04 -19.56
N ALA A 309 -22.08 -8.11 -18.61
CA ALA A 309 -23.09 -7.07 -18.37
C ALA A 309 -23.28 -6.16 -19.59
N ASP A 310 -22.18 -5.72 -20.21
CA ASP A 310 -22.19 -4.82 -21.36
C ASP A 310 -22.75 -5.50 -22.61
N VAL A 311 -22.37 -6.76 -22.88
CA VAL A 311 -22.94 -7.56 -23.97
C VAL A 311 -24.44 -7.72 -23.80
N ILE A 312 -24.91 -8.07 -22.60
CA ILE A 312 -26.35 -8.21 -22.33
C ILE A 312 -27.09 -6.88 -22.51
N SER A 313 -26.47 -5.77 -22.09
CA SER A 313 -27.04 -4.44 -22.29
C SER A 313 -27.23 -4.13 -23.78
N CYS A 314 -26.24 -4.41 -24.62
CA CYS A 314 -26.31 -4.22 -26.07
C CYS A 314 -27.36 -5.14 -26.73
N LEU A 315 -27.56 -6.35 -26.21
CA LEU A 315 -28.54 -7.28 -26.76
C LEU A 315 -29.99 -6.92 -26.41
N ARG A 316 -30.21 -6.16 -25.32
CA ARG A 316 -31.55 -5.70 -24.91
C ARG A 316 -32.08 -4.53 -25.72
N SER A 317 -31.24 -3.82 -26.47
CA SER A 317 -31.67 -2.68 -27.29
C SER A 317 -32.21 -3.09 -28.67
N ASP A 318 -32.29 -4.40 -28.97
CA ASP A 318 -32.69 -4.98 -30.26
C ASP A 318 -31.87 -4.49 -31.48
N ASN A 319 -30.73 -3.83 -31.25
CA ASN A 319 -29.91 -3.24 -32.30
C ASN A 319 -28.60 -4.02 -32.49
N LYS A 320 -28.60 -4.94 -33.45
CA LYS A 320 -27.44 -5.77 -33.78
C LYS A 320 -26.19 -4.96 -34.19
N ASN A 321 -26.36 -3.77 -34.75
CA ASN A 321 -25.24 -2.90 -35.09
C ASN A 321 -24.55 -2.38 -33.81
N GLU A 322 -25.30 -2.16 -32.72
CA GLU A 322 -24.72 -1.74 -31.43
C GLU A 322 -23.80 -2.80 -30.83
N LEU A 323 -24.12 -4.09 -30.97
CA LEU A 323 -23.22 -5.16 -30.49
C LEU A 323 -21.89 -5.16 -31.25
N LEU A 324 -21.93 -5.07 -32.59
CA LEU A 324 -20.72 -5.04 -33.39
C LEU A 324 -19.88 -3.80 -33.08
N ASP A 325 -20.51 -2.63 -32.97
CA ASP A 325 -19.84 -1.37 -32.66
C ASP A 325 -19.24 -1.39 -31.24
N PHE A 326 -19.94 -1.98 -30.26
CA PHE A 326 -19.42 -2.23 -28.92
C PHE A 326 -18.17 -3.13 -28.96
N LEU A 327 -18.25 -4.30 -29.60
CA LEU A 327 -17.11 -5.23 -29.66
C LEU A 327 -15.91 -4.64 -30.41
N LYS A 328 -16.14 -3.83 -31.44
CA LYS A 328 -15.08 -3.06 -32.11
C LYS A 328 -14.45 -2.04 -31.19
N LYS A 329 -15.24 -1.32 -30.40
CA LYS A 329 -14.73 -0.36 -29.41
C LYS A 329 -13.89 -1.07 -28.34
N GLU A 330 -14.38 -2.16 -27.78
CA GLU A 330 -13.64 -2.97 -26.79
C GLU A 330 -12.34 -3.52 -27.39
N SER A 331 -12.42 -4.13 -28.57
CA SER A 331 -11.26 -4.58 -29.34
C SER A 331 -10.21 -3.49 -29.53
N ASN A 332 -10.66 -2.28 -29.91
CA ASN A 332 -9.79 -1.14 -30.12
C ASN A 332 -9.10 -0.71 -28.81
N VAL A 333 -9.83 -0.61 -27.70
CA VAL A 333 -9.26 -0.28 -26.38
C VAL A 333 -8.26 -1.34 -25.93
N THR A 334 -8.61 -2.63 -26.03
CA THR A 334 -7.71 -3.75 -25.70
C THR A 334 -6.44 -3.72 -26.52
N LEU A 335 -6.51 -3.44 -27.82
CA LEU A 335 -5.32 -3.31 -28.67
C LEU A 335 -4.41 -2.16 -28.18
N GLY A 336 -4.98 -1.04 -27.77
CA GLY A 336 -4.22 0.07 -27.18
C GLY A 336 -3.47 -0.34 -25.92
N ASN A 337 -4.15 -1.04 -25.00
CA ASN A 337 -3.54 -1.55 -23.76
C ASN A 337 -2.45 -2.58 -24.04
N LEU A 338 -2.65 -3.49 -25.00
CA LEU A 338 -1.64 -4.46 -25.43
C LEU A 338 -0.39 -3.78 -26.00
N ILE A 339 -0.56 -2.71 -26.79
CA ILE A 339 0.56 -1.94 -27.36
C ILE A 339 1.36 -1.24 -26.24
N ILE A 340 0.67 -0.61 -25.28
CA ILE A 340 1.35 0.04 -24.13
C ILE A 340 2.09 -1.01 -23.30
N ASP A 341 1.42 -2.10 -22.92
CA ASP A 341 2.00 -3.18 -22.14
C ASP A 341 3.26 -3.76 -22.79
N PHE A 342 3.23 -3.94 -24.11
CA PHE A 342 4.35 -4.48 -24.87
C PHE A 342 5.57 -3.54 -24.88
N HIS A 343 5.36 -2.25 -25.14
CA HIS A 343 6.45 -1.29 -25.34
C HIS A 343 6.99 -0.72 -24.03
N PHE A 344 6.15 -0.59 -23.01
CA PHE A 344 6.51 0.00 -21.72
C PHE A 344 6.73 -1.05 -20.60
N LYS A 345 6.26 -2.29 -20.80
CA LYS A 345 6.31 -3.38 -19.80
C LYS A 345 5.71 -2.97 -18.46
N ASP A 346 4.60 -2.26 -18.54
CA ASP A 346 4.00 -1.58 -17.43
C ASP A 346 2.47 -1.51 -17.59
N HIS A 347 1.79 -1.34 -16.46
CA HIS A 347 0.37 -1.16 -16.34
C HIS A 347 -0.06 0.05 -17.20
N PRO A 348 -0.95 -0.14 -18.19
CA PRO A 348 -1.28 0.90 -19.16
C PRO A 348 -1.78 2.22 -18.55
N LEU A 349 -2.57 2.14 -17.48
CA LEU A 349 -3.07 3.35 -16.80
C LEU A 349 -1.94 4.17 -16.16
N ASN A 350 -0.89 3.52 -15.67
CA ASN A 350 0.23 4.18 -15.02
C ASN A 350 1.04 4.98 -16.03
N VAL A 351 1.38 4.30 -17.14
CA VAL A 351 2.06 4.90 -18.27
C VAL A 351 1.29 6.12 -18.77
N LYS A 352 -0.03 6.01 -18.95
CA LYS A 352 -0.87 7.14 -19.40
C LYS A 352 -0.81 8.32 -18.41
N LYS A 353 -0.86 8.07 -17.11
CA LYS A 353 -0.78 9.12 -16.09
C LYS A 353 0.59 9.81 -16.07
N ASP A 354 1.67 9.04 -16.12
CA ASP A 354 3.04 9.56 -16.16
C ASP A 354 3.31 10.35 -17.47
N ILE A 355 2.83 9.86 -18.61
CA ILE A 355 2.86 10.60 -19.89
C ILE A 355 2.07 11.91 -19.79
N ASN A 356 0.91 11.91 -19.12
CA ASN A 356 0.12 13.12 -18.96
C ASN A 356 0.85 14.21 -18.15
N GLU A 357 1.52 13.83 -17.05
CA GLU A 357 2.37 14.75 -16.28
C GLU A 357 3.52 15.30 -17.15
N LEU A 358 4.21 14.42 -17.89
CA LEU A 358 5.29 14.81 -18.79
C LEU A 358 4.85 15.78 -19.89
N VAL A 359 3.76 15.45 -20.61
CA VAL A 359 3.23 16.28 -21.70
C VAL A 359 2.74 17.64 -21.17
N SER A 360 2.11 17.65 -20.00
CA SER A 360 1.64 18.90 -19.37
C SER A 360 2.82 19.80 -19.02
N PHE A 361 3.88 19.23 -18.41
CA PHE A 361 5.10 19.96 -18.09
C PHE A 361 5.77 20.57 -19.33
N GLU A 362 5.89 19.81 -20.41
CA GLU A 362 6.48 20.31 -21.65
C GLU A 362 5.68 21.47 -22.24
N LYS A 363 4.34 21.38 -22.22
CA LYS A 363 3.45 22.46 -22.68
C LYS A 363 3.56 23.72 -21.83
N SER A 364 3.85 23.59 -20.54
CA SER A 364 4.09 24.71 -19.62
C SER A 364 5.50 25.29 -19.71
N GLY A 365 6.36 24.77 -20.59
CA GLY A 365 7.71 25.28 -20.82
C GLY A 365 8.83 24.49 -20.14
N GLY A 366 8.60 23.21 -19.83
CA GLY A 366 9.63 22.29 -19.33
C GLY A 366 10.85 22.19 -20.25
N ASN A 367 10.61 22.12 -21.56
CA ASN A 367 11.62 22.05 -22.62
C ASN A 367 12.66 20.94 -22.41
N THR A 368 12.20 19.75 -22.02
CA THR A 368 13.05 18.55 -21.88
C THR A 368 12.94 17.57 -23.04
N LEU A 369 11.87 17.66 -23.83
CA LEU A 369 11.63 16.78 -24.97
C LEU A 369 11.89 17.45 -26.32
N SER A 370 12.21 16.63 -27.32
CA SER A 370 12.14 17.05 -28.72
C SER A 370 10.67 17.22 -29.15
N LYS A 371 10.43 17.94 -30.26
CA LYS A 371 9.06 18.12 -30.79
C LYS A 371 8.48 16.80 -31.27
N GLU A 372 9.33 15.95 -31.85
CA GLU A 372 9.01 14.61 -32.32
C GLU A 372 8.59 13.71 -31.14
N ASP A 373 9.34 13.73 -30.04
CA ASP A 373 9.02 12.96 -28.84
C ASP A 373 7.73 13.44 -28.17
N LEU A 374 7.54 14.76 -28.05
CA LEU A 374 6.29 15.32 -27.52
C LEU A 374 5.09 14.86 -28.35
N THR A 375 5.20 14.92 -29.68
CA THR A 375 4.13 14.46 -30.59
C THR A 375 3.85 12.96 -30.41
N LEU A 376 4.90 12.15 -30.25
CA LEU A 376 4.77 10.71 -30.00
C LEU A 376 4.03 10.44 -28.68
N TYR A 377 4.41 11.12 -27.60
CA TYR A 377 3.75 10.97 -26.30
C TYR A 377 2.29 11.44 -26.32
N GLU A 378 1.97 12.52 -27.03
CA GLU A 378 0.58 12.96 -27.25
C GLU A 378 -0.25 11.92 -28.01
N GLN A 379 0.33 11.26 -29.01
CA GLN A 379 -0.31 10.16 -29.72
C GLN A 379 -0.58 8.95 -28.81
N ILE A 380 0.36 8.60 -27.93
CA ILE A 380 0.20 7.51 -26.96
C ILE A 380 -0.87 7.87 -25.92
N LEU A 381 -0.91 9.11 -25.44
CA LEU A 381 -1.95 9.58 -24.52
C LEU A 381 -3.34 9.52 -25.16
N ASN A 382 -3.43 9.81 -26.45
CA ASN A 382 -4.67 9.73 -27.24
C ASN A 382 -4.97 8.33 -27.81
N ILE A 383 -4.25 7.28 -27.39
CA ILE A 383 -4.32 5.96 -28.02
C ILE A 383 -5.74 5.40 -28.07
N ASP A 384 -6.58 5.63 -27.05
CA ASP A 384 -7.94 5.07 -27.00
C ASP A 384 -8.85 5.62 -28.12
N ASN A 385 -8.55 6.83 -28.61
CA ASN A 385 -9.29 7.50 -29.69
C ASN A 385 -8.70 7.21 -31.08
N LEU A 386 -7.53 6.58 -31.17
CA LEU A 386 -6.96 6.17 -32.45
C LEU A 386 -7.74 5.00 -33.05
N SER A 387 -7.89 4.98 -34.37
CA SER A 387 -8.38 3.82 -35.11
C SER A 387 -7.41 2.63 -34.98
N CYS A 388 -7.90 1.42 -35.24
CA CYS A 388 -7.04 0.23 -35.26
C CYS A 388 -5.86 0.39 -36.24
N SER A 389 -6.08 1.02 -37.40
CA SER A 389 -5.03 1.25 -38.40
C SER A 389 -3.93 2.20 -37.91
N GLU A 390 -4.31 3.23 -37.15
CA GLU A 390 -3.38 4.17 -36.53
C GLU A 390 -2.60 3.51 -35.39
N LYS A 391 -3.26 2.66 -34.59
CA LYS A 391 -2.59 1.85 -33.54
C LYS A 391 -1.53 0.92 -34.11
N VAL A 392 -1.82 0.26 -35.24
CA VAL A 392 -0.83 -0.59 -35.92
C VAL A 392 0.39 0.23 -36.38
N LYS A 393 0.18 1.44 -36.94
CA LYS A 393 1.28 2.35 -37.30
C LYS A 393 2.06 2.84 -36.09
N LEU A 394 1.37 3.16 -34.99
CA LEU A 394 2.00 3.54 -33.73
C LEU A 394 2.86 2.38 -33.20
N HIS A 395 2.35 1.15 -33.19
CA HIS A 395 3.10 -0.03 -32.79
C HIS A 395 4.37 -0.23 -33.64
N GLN A 396 4.30 -0.03 -34.95
CA GLN A 396 5.47 -0.10 -35.84
C GLN A 396 6.52 0.96 -35.52
N THR A 397 6.07 2.19 -35.22
CA THR A 397 6.93 3.31 -34.83
C THR A 397 7.64 3.01 -33.51
N LEU A 398 6.88 2.62 -32.49
CA LEU A 398 7.41 2.28 -31.17
C LEU A 398 8.36 1.07 -31.21
N SER A 399 8.16 0.12 -32.13
CA SER A 399 9.03 -1.06 -32.28
C SER A 399 10.47 -0.75 -32.71
N GLN A 400 10.73 0.48 -33.17
CA GLN A 400 12.07 0.95 -33.51
C GLN A 400 12.79 1.61 -32.32
N ILE A 401 12.13 1.70 -31.16
CA ILE A 401 12.58 2.46 -30.00
C ILE A 401 12.60 1.55 -28.78
N ASN A 402 13.65 1.63 -27.96
CA ASN A 402 13.61 1.03 -26.62
C ASN A 402 12.76 1.90 -25.69
N MET A 403 11.44 1.78 -25.81
CA MET A 403 10.50 2.65 -25.10
C MET A 403 10.61 2.55 -23.58
N VAL A 404 10.99 1.39 -23.02
CA VAL A 404 11.21 1.25 -21.58
C VAL A 404 12.30 2.23 -21.11
N GLU A 405 13.50 2.14 -21.70
CA GLU A 405 14.63 2.99 -21.32
C GLU A 405 14.35 4.46 -21.61
N LYS A 406 13.93 4.77 -22.85
CA LYS A 406 13.64 6.15 -23.25
C LYS A 406 12.60 6.81 -22.36
N PHE A 407 11.51 6.12 -22.04
CA PHE A 407 10.42 6.69 -21.25
C PHE A 407 10.86 7.04 -19.83
N TYR A 408 11.55 6.13 -19.14
CA TYR A 408 12.00 6.40 -17.77
C TYR A 408 13.10 7.45 -17.72
N ASP A 409 13.98 7.51 -18.72
CA ASP A 409 14.97 8.58 -18.86
C ASP A 409 14.30 9.94 -19.08
N ASP A 410 13.32 10.03 -19.99
CA ASP A 410 12.57 11.26 -20.28
C ASP A 410 11.81 11.76 -19.04
N ILE A 411 11.13 10.86 -18.31
CA ILE A 411 10.46 11.19 -17.04
C ILE A 411 11.46 11.66 -15.99
N ARG A 412 12.61 10.98 -15.85
CA ARG A 412 13.65 11.37 -14.88
C ARG A 412 14.24 12.75 -15.23
N ASN A 413 14.48 13.01 -16.50
CA ASN A 413 14.97 14.30 -16.99
C ASN A 413 13.97 15.42 -16.71
N ALA A 414 12.67 15.19 -16.94
CA ALA A 414 11.61 16.15 -16.62
C ALA A 414 11.52 16.43 -15.11
N LYS A 415 11.55 15.40 -14.26
CA LYS A 415 11.61 15.53 -12.79
C LYS A 415 12.83 16.36 -12.36
N ASN A 416 14.02 16.02 -12.83
CA ASN A 416 15.25 16.76 -12.53
C ASN A 416 15.15 18.22 -12.99
N LYS A 417 14.60 18.47 -14.18
CA LYS A 417 14.41 19.83 -14.69
C LYS A 417 13.46 20.65 -13.82
N MET A 418 12.35 20.07 -13.36
CA MET A 418 11.46 20.70 -12.39
C MET A 418 12.23 21.08 -11.12
N TYR A 419 12.99 20.13 -10.56
CA TYR A 419 13.75 20.34 -9.33
C TYR A 419 14.79 21.44 -9.48
N ASP A 420 15.49 21.48 -10.60
CA ASP A 420 16.44 22.53 -10.94
C ASP A 420 15.73 23.88 -11.10
N ASN A 421 14.56 23.92 -11.76
CA ASN A 421 13.77 25.13 -11.89
C ASN A 421 13.34 25.67 -10.51
N ILE A 422 12.94 24.81 -9.58
CA ILE A 422 12.64 25.18 -8.18
C ILE A 422 13.91 25.71 -7.49
N ASN A 423 15.00 24.93 -7.52
CA ASN A 423 16.30 25.29 -6.94
C ASN A 423 16.85 26.63 -7.46
N ASN A 424 16.52 27.01 -8.70
CA ASN A 424 16.97 28.26 -9.31
C ASN A 424 16.20 29.49 -8.82
N VAL A 425 14.94 29.32 -8.38
CA VAL A 425 14.08 30.43 -7.97
C VAL A 425 13.97 30.62 -6.46
N ILE A 426 14.34 29.61 -5.66
CA ILE A 426 14.30 29.72 -4.19
C ILE A 426 15.32 30.74 -3.65
N LEU A 427 15.00 31.33 -2.50
CA LEU A 427 15.91 32.19 -1.75
C LEU A 427 17.19 31.43 -1.36
N LYS A 428 18.35 32.05 -1.62
CA LYS A 428 19.67 31.50 -1.30
C LYS A 428 20.44 32.44 -0.39
N LYS A 429 21.30 31.88 0.46
CA LYS A 429 22.17 32.64 1.36
C LYS A 429 22.99 33.71 0.63
N ASP A 430 23.54 33.37 -0.54
CA ASP A 430 24.41 34.27 -1.29
C ASP A 430 23.68 35.45 -1.94
N ASN A 431 22.36 35.33 -2.17
CA ASN A 431 21.58 36.30 -2.93
C ASN A 431 20.51 37.04 -2.10
N ILE A 432 20.26 36.63 -0.85
CA ILE A 432 19.24 37.24 0.01
C ILE A 432 19.65 38.61 0.57
N GLY A 433 20.92 39.01 0.42
CA GLY A 433 21.45 40.28 0.93
C GLY A 433 20.66 41.53 0.51
N ASN A 434 20.00 41.50 -0.65
CA ASN A 434 19.14 42.57 -1.13
C ASN A 434 17.93 42.86 -0.22
N PHE A 435 17.54 41.91 0.63
CA PHE A 435 16.42 42.04 1.55
C PHE A 435 16.86 42.41 2.97
N LYS A 436 18.15 42.70 3.20
CA LYS A 436 18.68 42.94 4.54
C LYS A 436 18.08 44.19 5.16
N ASN A 437 17.46 44.03 6.33
CA ASN A 437 16.98 45.11 7.17
C ASN A 437 18.04 45.47 8.20
N ASN A 438 18.79 46.57 7.95
CA ASN A 438 19.88 46.98 8.82
C ASN A 438 19.42 47.39 10.22
N GLU A 439 18.23 47.97 10.37
CA GLU A 439 17.69 48.39 11.67
C GLU A 439 17.43 47.17 12.57
N LEU A 440 16.65 46.20 12.07
CA LEU A 440 16.37 44.97 12.80
C LEU A 440 17.63 44.14 13.01
N SER A 441 18.52 44.10 12.04
CA SER A 441 19.79 43.36 12.16
C SER A 441 20.65 43.93 13.29
N ASN A 442 20.80 45.25 13.37
CA ASN A 442 21.55 45.91 14.44
C ASN A 442 20.88 45.73 15.80
N LYS A 443 19.55 45.83 15.85
CA LYS A 443 18.76 45.65 17.08
C LYS A 443 18.91 44.24 17.65
N TYR A 444 18.83 43.22 16.80
CA TYR A 444 18.84 41.83 17.25
C TYR A 444 20.23 41.21 17.29
N GLY A 445 21.23 41.78 16.61
CA GLY A 445 22.58 41.26 16.57
C GLY A 445 22.74 39.98 15.74
N VAL A 446 21.83 39.76 14.78
CA VAL A 446 21.83 38.70 13.76
C VAL A 446 21.36 39.33 12.44
N ASN A 447 21.72 38.81 11.27
CA ASN A 447 21.17 39.40 10.04
C ASN A 447 19.68 39.07 9.96
N VAL A 448 18.89 40.10 9.67
CA VAL A 448 17.45 39.99 9.45
C VAL A 448 17.15 40.43 8.02
N TYR A 449 16.50 39.55 7.27
CA TYR A 449 16.02 39.83 5.92
C TYR A 449 14.50 39.98 5.96
N THR A 450 13.96 41.06 5.38
CA THR A 450 12.52 41.34 5.39
C THR A 450 11.96 41.33 3.98
N LEU A 451 10.91 40.53 3.75
CA LEU A 451 10.23 40.45 2.46
C LEU A 451 8.82 41.02 2.59
N GLU A 452 8.54 42.09 1.84
CA GLU A 452 7.30 42.88 1.95
C GLU A 452 6.61 43.04 0.59
N GLY A 453 5.84 42.04 0.17
CA GLY A 453 5.06 42.06 -1.07
C GLY A 453 5.86 41.75 -2.34
N THR A 454 7.18 41.56 -2.26
CA THR A 454 8.03 41.14 -3.38
C THR A 454 7.89 39.65 -3.66
N PRO A 455 7.64 39.20 -4.91
CA PRO A 455 7.56 37.78 -5.22
C PRO A 455 8.80 37.01 -4.78
N PHE A 456 8.59 35.83 -4.21
CA PHE A 456 9.67 34.96 -3.73
C PHE A 456 9.24 33.49 -3.78
N TYR A 457 10.24 32.60 -3.69
CA TYR A 457 10.09 31.19 -3.37
C TYR A 457 11.08 30.84 -2.26
N ALA A 458 10.70 30.02 -1.29
CA ALA A 458 11.58 29.59 -0.21
C ALA A 458 11.42 28.10 0.05
N LEU A 459 12.53 27.36 0.12
CA LEU A 459 12.54 25.99 0.62
C LEU A 459 12.52 26.01 2.14
N VAL A 460 11.43 25.52 2.74
CA VAL A 460 11.17 25.63 4.18
C VAL A 460 10.84 24.26 4.77
N LYS A 461 11.35 23.97 5.97
CA LYS A 461 10.98 22.76 6.74
C LYS A 461 10.66 23.12 8.18
N SER A 462 9.56 22.58 8.68
CA SER A 462 9.25 22.61 10.12
C SER A 462 10.06 21.54 10.86
N VAL A 463 10.63 21.92 12.01
CA VAL A 463 11.43 21.01 12.87
C VAL A 463 10.66 20.49 14.09
N GLY A 464 9.34 20.77 14.15
CA GLY A 464 8.46 20.25 15.20
C GLY A 464 8.74 20.78 16.61
N THR A 465 9.40 21.94 16.72
CA THR A 465 9.62 22.66 17.98
C THR A 465 8.75 23.92 17.99
N LEU A 466 8.05 24.18 19.09
CA LEU A 466 7.19 25.35 19.25
C LEU A 466 8.03 26.63 19.43
N LYS A 467 7.54 27.77 18.94
CA LYS A 467 8.20 29.09 19.10
C LYS A 467 8.38 29.52 20.57
N GLY A 468 7.65 28.89 21.50
CA GLY A 468 7.80 29.10 22.95
C GLY A 468 9.06 28.48 23.57
N GLU A 469 9.79 27.65 22.81
CA GLU A 469 11.01 26.98 23.26
C GLU A 469 12.25 27.56 22.56
N ILE A 470 13.44 27.38 23.15
CA ILE A 470 14.72 27.68 22.47
C ILE A 470 15.07 26.50 21.56
N LEU A 471 15.35 26.76 20.29
CA LEU A 471 15.70 25.72 19.34
C LEU A 471 17.10 25.14 19.66
N ASN A 472 17.18 23.81 19.71
CA ASN A 472 18.42 23.08 19.98
C ASN A 472 19.06 22.60 18.68
N GLU A 473 20.39 22.57 18.62
CA GLU A 473 21.17 22.08 17.46
C GLU A 473 20.77 20.67 17.04
N VAL A 474 20.46 19.77 17.99
CA VAL A 474 19.99 18.39 17.69
C VAL A 474 18.73 18.35 16.81
N LYS A 475 17.95 19.44 16.77
CA LYS A 475 16.75 19.57 15.91
C LYS A 475 17.06 19.99 14.47
N LEU A 476 18.28 20.43 14.18
CA LEU A 476 18.74 20.73 12.82
C LEU A 476 19.01 19.45 12.02
N HIS A 477 19.19 18.33 12.73
CA HIS A 477 19.52 17.03 12.16
C HIS A 477 18.31 16.12 12.03
N SER A 478 18.30 15.27 11.00
CA SER A 478 17.21 14.31 10.77
C SER A 478 17.44 13.01 11.54
N ARG A 479 16.35 12.46 12.06
CA ARG A 479 16.28 11.11 12.66
C ARG A 479 15.53 10.12 11.77
N LYS A 480 15.23 10.53 10.54
CA LYS A 480 14.50 9.80 9.51
C LYS A 480 15.26 9.93 8.19
N ASP A 481 15.05 8.97 7.30
CA ASP A 481 15.73 8.93 6.00
C ASP A 481 15.21 9.99 5.03
N GLY A 482 14.02 10.54 5.27
CA GLY A 482 13.42 11.63 4.50
C GLY A 482 12.93 12.78 5.37
N GLY A 483 12.89 13.97 4.78
CA GLY A 483 12.27 15.16 5.35
C GLY A 483 11.20 15.71 4.42
N SER A 484 10.07 16.10 5.00
CA SER A 484 9.00 16.84 4.34
C SER A 484 9.31 18.33 4.32
N PHE A 485 9.51 18.89 3.14
CA PHE A 485 9.74 20.31 2.90
C PHE A 485 8.55 20.93 2.18
N SER A 486 8.37 22.23 2.35
CA SER A 486 7.43 23.03 1.57
C SER A 486 8.19 24.07 0.76
N ILE A 487 7.74 24.33 -0.46
CA ILE A 487 8.07 25.53 -1.21
C ILE A 487 7.05 26.60 -0.87
N ASP A 488 7.44 27.52 0.01
CA ASP A 488 6.63 28.69 0.34
C ASP A 488 6.82 29.79 -0.70
N SER A 489 5.81 30.61 -0.94
CA SER A 489 5.89 31.65 -1.96
C SER A 489 5.04 32.87 -1.68
N GLY A 490 5.46 34.03 -2.19
CA GLY A 490 4.64 35.24 -2.23
C GLY A 490 3.32 35.08 -3.01
N TYR A 491 3.18 34.03 -3.83
CA TYR A 491 1.94 33.67 -4.52
C TYR A 491 1.00 32.79 -3.67
N LYS A 492 1.55 32.00 -2.74
CA LYS A 492 0.80 31.15 -1.79
C LYS A 492 1.61 30.97 -0.51
N LEU A 493 1.18 31.62 0.57
CA LEU A 493 1.81 31.55 1.89
C LEU A 493 1.30 30.34 2.69
N ASN A 494 1.86 29.16 2.40
CA ASN A 494 1.43 27.91 3.03
C ASN A 494 2.54 26.88 3.14
N THR A 495 2.86 26.48 4.38
CA THR A 495 3.88 25.48 4.72
C THR A 495 3.31 24.39 5.61
N PHE A 496 3.97 23.24 5.64
CA PHE A 496 3.72 22.21 6.66
C PHE A 496 4.07 22.75 8.05
N ASN A 497 3.06 22.93 8.89
CA ASN A 497 3.08 23.70 10.14
C ASN A 497 3.43 25.19 9.95
N LYS A 498 2.57 26.08 10.46
CA LYS A 498 2.72 27.52 10.23
C LYS A 498 3.93 28.09 10.98
N PRO A 499 4.72 28.99 10.35
CA PRO A 499 5.87 29.67 10.97
C PRO A 499 5.52 30.47 12.23
N ASN A 500 4.25 30.84 12.43
CA ASN A 500 3.78 31.54 13.63
C ASN A 500 3.80 30.65 14.89
N TYR A 501 3.68 29.32 14.75
CA TYR A 501 3.55 28.41 15.89
C TYR A 501 4.78 27.53 16.09
N THR A 502 5.43 27.10 15.01
CA THR A 502 6.60 26.21 15.04
C THR A 502 7.81 26.83 14.36
N TYR A 503 9.01 26.47 14.82
CA TYR A 503 10.24 26.77 14.09
C TYR A 503 10.18 26.12 12.71
N ASN A 504 10.25 27.00 11.72
CA ASN A 504 10.46 26.68 10.33
C ASN A 504 11.85 27.20 9.95
N LEU A 505 12.61 26.41 9.21
CA LEU A 505 13.97 26.74 8.79
C LEU A 505 14.02 26.86 7.27
N ALA A 506 14.75 27.86 6.78
CA ALA A 506 14.99 28.08 5.37
C ALA A 506 16.30 27.42 4.92
N TYR A 507 16.26 26.79 3.75
CA TYR A 507 17.38 26.08 3.13
C TYR A 507 17.69 26.73 1.78
N ASP A 508 18.98 26.79 1.42
CA ASP A 508 19.48 27.51 0.24
C ASP A 508 19.58 26.64 -1.03
N GLY A 509 19.24 25.36 -0.92
CA GLY A 509 19.24 24.42 -2.02
C GLY A 509 19.09 22.97 -1.58
N PHE A 510 18.94 22.11 -2.58
CA PHE A 510 18.96 20.66 -2.45
C PHE A 510 19.52 20.04 -3.73
N SER A 511 20.03 18.81 -3.67
CA SER A 511 20.33 18.07 -4.91
C SER A 511 19.05 17.50 -5.51
N SER A 512 18.88 17.61 -6.83
CA SER A 512 17.77 16.95 -7.55
C SER A 512 17.81 15.42 -7.38
N GLU A 513 18.99 14.84 -7.14
CA GLU A 513 19.15 13.43 -6.81
C GLU A 513 18.62 13.04 -5.44
N GLN A 514 18.47 13.99 -4.51
CA GLN A 514 17.92 13.74 -3.18
C GLN A 514 16.40 13.83 -3.13
N VAL A 515 15.75 14.39 -4.16
CA VAL A 515 14.29 14.53 -4.16
C VAL A 515 13.66 13.18 -4.37
N VAL A 516 12.90 12.78 -3.35
CA VAL A 516 12.18 11.52 -3.32
C VAL A 516 10.83 11.69 -4.03
N HIS A 517 10.05 12.68 -3.62
CA HIS A 517 8.71 12.88 -4.15
C HIS A 517 8.33 14.35 -4.12
N ALA A 518 7.58 14.80 -5.11
CA ALA A 518 7.01 16.14 -5.21
C ALA A 518 5.50 16.04 -5.41
N PHE A 519 4.74 16.69 -4.54
CA PHE A 519 3.29 16.72 -4.62
C PHE A 519 2.76 18.10 -4.26
N THR A 520 1.63 18.50 -4.84
CA THR A 520 1.03 19.81 -4.60
C THR A 520 0.23 19.88 -3.29
N GLU A 521 0.14 18.75 -2.59
CA GLU A 521 -0.46 18.55 -1.26
C GLU A 521 0.44 17.67 -0.36
N ASP A 522 -0.09 17.26 0.79
CA ASP A 522 0.50 16.20 1.60
C ASP A 522 0.58 14.89 0.80
N SER A 523 1.79 14.35 0.64
CA SER A 523 2.02 13.07 -0.05
C SER A 523 1.72 11.87 0.83
N TYR A 524 1.44 12.05 2.12
CA TYR A 524 1.30 10.99 3.13
C TYR A 524 2.51 10.05 3.16
N SER A 525 3.69 10.55 2.81
CA SER A 525 4.91 9.74 2.77
C SER A 525 5.63 9.77 4.11
N ASN A 526 5.96 8.59 4.64
CA ASN A 526 6.89 8.44 5.75
C ASN A 526 8.15 7.74 5.23
N TYR A 527 8.85 8.40 4.31
CA TYR A 527 10.00 7.82 3.61
C TYR A 527 11.05 7.25 4.60
N ASP A 528 11.21 5.93 4.55
CA ASP A 528 12.25 5.13 5.20
C ASP A 528 12.84 4.25 4.09
N ARG A 529 14.16 4.30 3.91
CA ARG A 529 14.86 3.59 2.82
C ARG A 529 14.69 2.08 2.89
N ASN A 530 14.35 1.56 4.07
CA ASN A 530 14.15 0.13 4.33
C ASN A 530 12.67 -0.22 4.51
N SER A 531 11.75 0.72 4.34
CA SER A 531 10.32 0.44 4.39
C SER A 531 9.75 0.24 2.99
N GLU A 532 8.78 -0.67 2.91
CA GLU A 532 7.91 -0.87 1.76
C GLU A 532 6.68 0.05 1.80
N ASP A 533 6.52 0.84 2.86
CA ASP A 533 5.45 1.84 2.96
C ASP A 533 5.67 2.94 1.91
N THR A 534 4.87 2.91 0.84
CA THR A 534 4.93 3.91 -0.24
C THR A 534 3.69 4.78 -0.27
N THR A 535 3.82 5.95 -0.91
CA THR A 535 2.66 6.79 -1.23
C THR A 535 2.00 6.31 -2.52
N PRO A 536 0.66 6.25 -2.59
CA PRO A 536 -0.05 5.98 -3.84
C PRO A 536 -0.12 7.21 -4.77
N LYS A 537 0.43 8.36 -4.36
CA LYS A 537 0.38 9.60 -5.12
C LYS A 537 1.43 9.63 -6.23
N ILE A 538 1.06 10.20 -7.38
CA ILE A 538 1.97 10.42 -8.51
C ILE A 538 2.84 11.63 -8.23
N ASN A 539 4.13 11.49 -8.51
CA ASN A 539 5.05 12.61 -8.46
C ASN A 539 4.67 13.66 -9.51
N LYS A 540 4.24 14.84 -9.05
CA LYS A 540 3.90 15.96 -9.94
C LYS A 540 5.14 16.49 -10.65
N ILE A 541 5.01 16.80 -11.94
CA ILE A 541 6.07 17.42 -12.75
C ILE A 541 5.54 18.76 -13.27
N MET A 542 5.98 19.88 -12.70
CA MET A 542 5.36 21.19 -12.90
C MET A 542 6.37 22.34 -12.86
N MET A 543 5.99 23.49 -13.43
CA MET A 543 6.77 24.72 -13.23
C MET A 543 6.61 25.24 -11.79
N PRO A 544 7.59 25.98 -11.22
CA PRO A 544 7.55 26.40 -9.82
C PRO A 544 6.28 27.15 -9.42
N TYR A 545 5.76 28.02 -10.29
CA TYR A 545 4.51 28.74 -10.04
C TYR A 545 3.30 27.81 -9.93
N GLU A 546 3.18 26.84 -10.85
CA GLU A 546 2.08 25.87 -10.86
C GLU A 546 2.17 24.97 -9.62
N PHE A 547 3.36 24.45 -9.31
CA PHE A 547 3.59 23.60 -8.14
C PHE A 547 3.15 24.27 -6.83
N VAL A 548 3.40 25.57 -6.67
CA VAL A 548 2.96 26.29 -5.46
C VAL A 548 1.50 26.72 -5.51
N THR A 549 0.85 26.87 -6.67
CA THR A 549 -0.52 27.44 -6.78
C THR A 549 -1.62 26.45 -7.13
N GLU A 550 -1.30 25.23 -7.57
CA GLU A 550 -2.31 24.25 -8.04
C GLU A 550 -3.33 23.88 -6.96
N SER A 551 -2.87 23.70 -5.71
CA SER A 551 -3.72 23.34 -4.57
C SER A 551 -3.79 24.44 -3.50
N PRO A 552 -4.93 24.61 -2.80
CA PRO A 552 -5.01 25.49 -1.64
C PRO A 552 -4.20 25.01 -0.42
N TYR A 553 -3.83 23.72 -0.36
CA TYR A 553 -3.05 23.15 0.73
C TYR A 553 -1.55 23.45 0.59
N TYR A 554 -0.73 23.03 1.55
CA TYR A 554 0.73 23.19 1.43
C TYR A 554 1.25 22.16 0.41
N ASN A 555 2.26 22.51 -0.38
CA ASN A 555 2.94 21.54 -1.24
C ASN A 555 4.03 20.81 -0.45
N GLU A 556 4.37 19.59 -0.88
CA GLU A 556 5.39 18.77 -0.26
C GLU A 556 6.48 18.36 -1.25
N LEU A 557 7.72 18.66 -0.89
CA LEU A 557 8.92 18.03 -1.41
C LEU A 557 9.49 17.10 -0.35
N VAL A 558 9.46 15.81 -0.62
CA VAL A 558 10.11 14.80 0.21
C VAL A 558 11.55 14.70 -0.26
N ILE A 559 12.50 15.01 0.62
CA ILE A 559 13.93 15.01 0.29
C ILE A 559 14.66 14.05 1.21
N SER A 560 15.47 13.17 0.63
CA SER A 560 16.32 12.21 1.36
C SER A 560 17.39 12.94 2.18
N GLN A 561 17.54 12.57 3.45
CA GLN A 561 18.43 13.22 4.41
C GLN A 561 19.29 12.20 5.17
N VAL A 562 20.46 12.62 5.63
CA VAL A 562 21.30 11.77 6.49
C VAL A 562 20.54 11.42 7.77
N ASN A 563 20.44 10.13 8.10
CA ASN A 563 19.79 9.66 9.30
C ASN A 563 20.81 9.42 10.42
N GLU A 564 20.88 10.32 11.39
CA GLU A 564 21.86 10.23 12.48
C GLU A 564 21.67 9.03 13.42
N LYS A 565 20.51 8.38 13.40
CA LYS A 565 20.25 7.19 14.22
C LYS A 565 20.60 5.88 13.51
N LYS A 566 20.66 5.90 12.18
CA LYS A 566 20.84 4.72 11.34
C LYS A 566 21.80 5.09 10.20
N THR A 567 23.08 5.19 10.51
CA THR A 567 24.11 5.46 9.49
C THR A 567 24.30 4.23 8.61
N THR A 568 24.05 4.40 7.32
CA THR A 568 24.25 3.40 6.25
C THR A 568 25.33 3.87 5.28
N GLU A 569 25.88 2.97 4.46
CA GLU A 569 26.84 3.35 3.40
C GLU A 569 26.26 4.35 2.38
N MET A 570 24.93 4.43 2.27
CA MET A 570 24.26 5.44 1.43
C MET A 570 24.30 6.83 2.06
N ASP A 571 24.29 6.96 3.38
CA ASP A 571 24.33 8.27 4.05
C ASP A 571 25.61 9.04 3.74
N ASP A 572 26.73 8.34 3.51
CA ASP A 572 28.02 8.94 3.14
C ASP A 572 28.00 9.66 1.78
N ARG A 573 27.02 9.35 0.93
CA ARG A 573 26.88 9.92 -0.43
C ARG A 573 25.84 11.05 -0.51
N ILE A 574 25.07 11.28 0.56
CA ILE A 574 23.96 12.22 0.57
C ILE A 574 24.45 13.60 1.04
N PRO A 575 24.32 14.66 0.22
CA PRO A 575 24.66 16.01 0.65
C PRO A 575 23.87 16.44 1.88
N MET A 576 24.56 16.94 2.91
CA MET A 576 23.88 17.42 4.11
C MET A 576 23.18 18.75 3.82
N LEU A 577 21.85 18.75 3.94
CA LEU A 577 21.03 19.97 3.83
C LEU A 577 21.24 20.82 5.07
N LYS A 578 21.78 22.03 4.90
CA LYS A 578 22.03 22.96 6.00
C LYS A 578 21.03 24.12 5.94
N PRO A 579 20.29 24.38 7.02
CA PRO A 579 19.49 25.59 7.09
C PRO A 579 20.42 26.80 7.20
N PHE A 580 20.03 27.93 6.60
CA PHE A 580 20.79 29.17 6.70
C PHE A 580 20.06 30.27 7.50
N ALA A 581 18.75 30.12 7.71
CA ALA A 581 17.97 31.08 8.48
C ALA A 581 16.76 30.45 9.19
N ILE A 582 16.35 31.08 10.29
CA ILE A 582 15.03 30.87 10.90
C ILE A 582 13.99 31.63 10.06
N TYR A 583 12.92 30.94 9.67
CA TYR A 583 11.86 31.47 8.82
C TYR A 583 10.65 31.87 9.67
N CYS A 584 10.25 33.15 9.59
CA CYS A 584 9.21 33.74 10.41
C CYS A 584 8.15 34.43 9.56
N TYR A 585 6.90 34.36 10.02
CA TYR A 585 5.78 35.13 9.49
C TYR A 585 5.40 36.22 10.49
N ASP A 586 5.27 37.44 9.98
CA ASP A 586 4.77 38.66 10.62
C ASP A 586 5.56 39.19 11.83
N GLU A 587 6.08 38.32 12.69
CA GLU A 587 6.75 38.67 13.93
C GLU A 587 8.02 37.82 14.15
N ILE A 588 9.01 38.43 14.80
CA ILE A 588 10.22 37.78 15.32
C ILE A 588 10.11 37.78 16.84
N CYS A 589 10.11 36.61 17.47
CA CYS A 589 10.04 36.51 18.93
C CYS A 589 11.43 36.52 19.60
N ALA A 590 11.48 36.67 20.92
CA ALA A 590 12.74 36.65 21.67
C ALA A 590 13.50 35.32 21.49
N ASN A 591 12.78 34.20 21.49
CA ASN A 591 13.38 32.88 21.32
C ASN A 591 13.92 32.67 19.90
N ASP A 592 13.35 33.31 18.87
CA ASP A 592 13.89 33.28 17.52
C ASP A 592 15.29 33.92 17.48
N ILE A 593 15.44 35.06 18.14
CA ILE A 593 16.70 35.80 18.19
C ILE A 593 17.75 35.01 18.98
N GLU A 594 17.37 34.45 20.13
CA GLU A 594 18.27 33.63 20.95
C GLU A 594 18.72 32.37 20.20
N SER A 595 17.77 31.67 19.56
CA SER A 595 18.03 30.48 18.76
C SER A 595 18.93 30.79 17.55
N ALA A 596 18.65 31.88 16.83
CA ALA A 596 19.45 32.34 15.69
C ALA A 596 20.91 32.58 16.08
N LYS A 597 21.15 33.32 17.18
CA LYS A 597 22.49 33.58 17.71
C LYS A 597 23.22 32.30 18.09
N ARG A 598 22.55 31.40 18.82
CA ARG A 598 23.14 30.17 19.33
C ARG A 598 23.56 29.23 18.19
N LEU A 599 22.74 29.15 17.14
CA LEU A 599 22.92 28.22 16.03
C LEU A 599 23.68 28.81 14.85
N GLY A 600 24.02 30.11 14.90
CA GLY A 600 24.68 30.82 13.79
C GLY A 600 23.78 30.94 12.55
N LEU A 601 22.47 31.05 12.76
CA LEU A 601 21.48 31.22 11.69
C LEU A 601 21.07 32.69 11.57
N ASP A 602 20.76 33.12 10.35
CA ASP A 602 20.11 34.41 10.12
C ASP A 602 18.58 34.31 10.38
N ILE A 603 17.84 35.40 10.19
CA ILE A 603 16.36 35.41 10.28
C ILE A 603 15.76 35.96 8.99
N ILE A 604 14.78 35.25 8.45
CA ILE A 604 13.92 35.72 7.34
C ILE A 604 12.54 36.05 7.93
N LEU A 605 12.08 37.28 7.72
CA LEU A 605 10.77 37.75 8.12
C LEU A 605 9.90 38.04 6.88
N ILE A 606 8.83 37.28 6.73
CA ILE A 606 7.80 37.50 5.71
C ILE A 606 6.66 38.31 6.31
N ASN A 607 6.39 39.48 5.76
CA ASN A 607 5.22 40.27 6.14
C ASN A 607 4.01 39.78 5.35
N THR A 608 3.26 38.82 5.89
CA THR A 608 2.22 38.08 5.15
C THR A 608 1.10 39.01 4.67
N LYS A 609 0.80 40.05 5.45
CA LYS A 609 -0.23 41.07 5.14
C LYS A 609 0.10 41.93 3.92
N LYS A 610 1.35 41.91 3.43
CA LYS A 610 1.78 42.65 2.23
C LYS A 610 1.63 41.85 0.94
N TYR A 611 1.26 40.57 1.02
CA TYR A 611 1.05 39.71 -0.14
C TYR A 611 -0.43 39.58 -0.45
N ASN A 612 -0.79 39.77 -1.72
CA ASN A 612 -2.14 39.53 -2.20
C ASN A 612 -2.26 38.06 -2.66
N VAL A 613 -2.56 37.16 -1.74
CA VAL A 613 -2.69 35.74 -2.01
C VAL A 613 -4.08 35.47 -2.60
N ASN A 614 -4.17 35.36 -3.92
CA ASN A 614 -5.37 34.88 -4.60
C ASN A 614 -5.45 33.36 -4.42
N ILE A 615 -6.17 32.90 -3.40
CA ILE A 615 -6.56 31.49 -3.33
C ILE A 615 -7.64 31.29 -4.40
N GLN A 616 -7.29 30.61 -5.49
CA GLN A 616 -8.32 30.12 -6.41
C GLN A 616 -9.22 29.16 -5.63
N LYS A 617 -10.45 29.59 -5.30
CA LYS A 617 -11.51 28.67 -4.91
C LYS A 617 -11.83 27.82 -6.15
N LYS A 618 -11.46 26.53 -6.14
CA LYS A 618 -11.98 25.58 -7.14
C LYS A 618 -13.34 25.04 -6.70
N ASP A 619 -14.18 24.79 -7.70
CA ASP A 619 -15.56 24.32 -7.60
C ASP A 619 -15.73 23.15 -6.63
N GLU A 620 -16.81 23.16 -5.85
CA GLU A 620 -17.19 22.14 -4.84
C GLU A 620 -17.36 20.71 -5.40
N ASN A 621 -17.22 20.51 -6.73
CA ASN A 621 -17.30 19.21 -7.39
C ASN A 621 -15.96 18.46 -7.52
N TRP A 622 -14.83 19.03 -7.09
CA TRP A 622 -13.50 18.40 -7.20
C TRP A 622 -13.39 17.02 -6.52
N TYR A 623 -14.19 16.76 -5.47
CA TYR A 623 -14.22 15.47 -4.76
C TYR A 623 -14.61 14.26 -5.63
N LYS A 624 -15.22 14.47 -6.81
CA LYS A 624 -15.55 13.36 -7.72
C LYS A 624 -14.36 12.86 -8.54
N ASP A 625 -13.34 13.70 -8.74
CA ASP A 625 -12.14 13.34 -9.51
C ASP A 625 -11.08 12.64 -8.64
N PHE A 626 -11.23 12.66 -7.30
CA PHE A 626 -10.31 12.02 -6.35
C PHE A 626 -10.26 10.49 -6.42
N LYS A 627 -11.26 9.85 -7.06
CA LYS A 627 -11.22 8.41 -7.30
C LYS A 627 -10.31 8.02 -8.47
N GLU A 628 -9.88 8.98 -9.30
CA GLU A 628 -9.05 8.70 -10.47
C GLU A 628 -7.56 9.00 -10.26
N GLU A 629 -7.16 9.66 -9.17
CA GLU A 629 -5.73 9.91 -8.86
C GLU A 629 -4.99 8.66 -8.36
N GLU A 630 -5.71 7.62 -7.93
CA GLU A 630 -5.09 6.37 -7.48
C GLU A 630 -4.48 5.62 -8.66
N TYR A 631 -3.17 5.33 -8.62
CA TYR A 631 -2.60 4.26 -9.43
C TYR A 631 -3.53 3.05 -9.35
N VAL A 632 -3.79 2.36 -10.47
CA VAL A 632 -4.31 0.99 -10.39
C VAL A 632 -3.13 0.09 -10.05
N LEU A 633 -2.60 0.27 -8.83
CA LEU A 633 -1.60 -0.55 -8.20
C LEU A 633 -1.91 -0.57 -6.69
N ASP A 634 -1.92 -1.78 -6.13
CA ASP A 634 -1.76 -1.99 -4.69
C ASP A 634 -0.43 -1.30 -4.24
N PRO A 635 -0.37 -0.64 -3.08
CA PRO A 635 0.40 0.57 -2.77
C PRO A 635 1.89 0.35 -2.41
N ILE A 636 2.64 -0.47 -3.14
CA ILE A 636 4.05 -0.80 -2.78
C ILE A 636 5.09 -0.50 -3.88
N GLU A 637 4.71 -0.25 -5.14
CA GLU A 637 5.68 -0.17 -6.25
C GLU A 637 5.93 1.21 -6.88
N ALA A 638 5.31 2.28 -6.38
CA ALA A 638 5.47 3.63 -6.94
C ALA A 638 6.91 4.20 -6.87
N TYR A 639 7.84 3.47 -6.23
CA TYR A 639 9.16 3.99 -5.88
C TYR A 639 10.37 3.26 -6.51
N LYS A 640 10.16 2.23 -7.35
CA LYS A 640 11.23 1.62 -8.15
C LYS A 640 11.31 2.18 -9.59
N ARG A 641 10.72 3.34 -9.85
CA ARG A 641 10.66 4.01 -11.16
C ARG A 641 11.13 5.46 -11.13
#